data_AF-A0A3A5USJ9-F1
#
_entry.id   AF-A0A3A5USJ9-F1
#
_cell.length_a   1.000
_cell.length_b   1.000
_cell.length_c   1.000
_cell.angle_alpha   90.00
_cell.angle_beta   90.00
_cell.angle_gamma   90.00
#
_symmetry.space_group_name_H-M   'P 1'
#
loop_
_entity.id
_entity.type
_entity.pdbx_description
1 polymer ?
#
loop_
_entity_poly.entity_id
_entity_poly.type
_entity_poly.pdbx_seq_one_letter_code
_entity_poly.pdbx_strand_id
1 'polypeptide(L)'
;MRNNRKRVHLLIWSALISFFFVQPVSAVEIADATDFKIEHYYPIFIAFAIAVPVWRWFIPTQLANLQVAFEIDDDLYEVHKITGNISDARELLGNVKYGIGLYMMGMTGILILIGELMFEPEVYYKPNLIVAGILIIVPVLISPWETLNTQLRIFESTGKKAGLVTSLLRRLTTLLILIGVTFATLLYGIQLSSDNTLSPVWLAAGMLTFMSPTIMAYGRIMGASWNMLIINKWRTANGRANPIDPVKPRFFNRLFSLLLVLFLLTMPVTALNGIVTVFYVLFNDPANATEVLNYGGIIGHSLYTRIDLISELLFQWQFIKALPQFLSLYLSLNIAIVGLAFIFELTRNLILGGQSFGGLFGVTLDSPREIRTEVKAQNRQLTFAFAGFSGYTVLLLVLVCYKEFGDLMPFTPWLENRGFDEGNRLLTTWMFIGFGQAIFLFTWLLSIIRYSPLLKLRFDLNPDERREGAVKFAGGDWMRDLVDEAAINEDLDGLIQFQRRSIEGDAALVRHEKARARMWELAIRGLWPKAIEEAKKVLAQGGGDDDIARMLIATGHMASRRLDAAREALHGLQQPEGYDEPELLAFVCEWLDPWQGMVTEDDFWDWENNSCIDHLQALMRMLRGWQPSPNDESIHNDRLTRVAKLSMVSLMRAQRKHDDALALSLKLIREEPTGVRPRIAAALCLVDKGDWHSARSILTELKESDGQDPRVLALSSILGQVVDEEEIEVALAVGKGKKMKKWINSAPVNAIAGLMVKGGMDEAISANVMVAAHEASRRGMPPIYRDSVLSSVFNWLVLLPTWIVLGIFVSQEVGQAQGIVIVLTLTMIQFGGRRFSRQQRRVIRHRDQKAMLAYSKRMKRFKVVPERSNIPVGTHLLLSGMLVTVNGVVLDLGLPGWMSERLPKDSEKSVKARLKRQAKTMSKSRPPRLQPLGEGWWLKRPKEDGADIPVLERLIGAVAYRGRAQYIQKKTGRTTKAIASRPGQSRSVSNVNLTQREIPQNTRVSERKQRLNSPRKDVRVGSKSIGPNVRPNTSGSYTKESDDDLLSFD
;
A
#
# COMPACT_ATOMS: atom_id res chain seq x y z
N MET A 1 46.44 -14.47 -14.32
CA MET A 1 46.40 -13.12 -14.93
C MET A 1 46.96 -13.02 -16.36
N ARG A 2 48.01 -13.77 -16.73
CA ARG A 2 48.63 -13.69 -18.08
C ARG A 2 47.76 -14.23 -19.24
N ASN A 3 46.87 -15.20 -18.98
CA ASN A 3 45.94 -15.74 -19.99
C ASN A 3 44.75 -14.83 -20.33
N ASN A 4 44.28 -13.99 -19.40
CA ASN A 4 43.17 -13.07 -19.68
C ASN A 4 43.61 -11.87 -20.53
N ARG A 5 44.85 -11.39 -20.39
CA ARG A 5 45.40 -10.34 -21.27
C ARG A 5 45.57 -10.83 -22.70
N LYS A 6 46.00 -12.07 -22.90
CA LYS A 6 46.11 -12.66 -24.25
C LYS A 6 44.75 -12.82 -24.93
N ARG A 7 43.71 -13.23 -24.21
CA ARG A 7 42.33 -13.35 -24.74
C ARG A 7 41.71 -12.00 -25.10
N VAL A 8 41.95 -10.96 -24.29
CA VAL A 8 41.48 -9.59 -24.57
C VAL A 8 42.21 -8.98 -25.76
N HIS A 9 43.53 -9.20 -25.89
CA HIS A 9 44.26 -8.80 -27.09
C HIS A 9 43.78 -9.57 -28.32
N LEU A 10 43.50 -10.87 -28.21
CA LEU A 10 42.97 -11.64 -29.33
C LEU A 10 41.59 -11.15 -29.77
N LEU A 11 40.72 -10.75 -28.83
CA LEU A 11 39.39 -10.19 -29.10
C LEU A 11 39.46 -8.78 -29.71
N ILE A 12 40.41 -7.95 -29.27
CA ILE A 12 40.62 -6.61 -29.84
C ILE A 12 41.22 -6.72 -31.24
N TRP A 13 42.18 -7.64 -31.44
CA TRP A 13 42.75 -7.92 -32.76
C TRP A 13 41.75 -8.60 -33.70
N SER A 14 40.89 -9.50 -33.21
CA SER A 14 39.83 -10.10 -34.03
C SER A 14 38.78 -9.07 -34.42
N ALA A 15 38.43 -8.14 -33.53
CA ALA A 15 37.51 -7.03 -33.82
C ALA A 15 38.11 -6.02 -34.81
N LEU A 16 39.41 -5.75 -34.73
CA LEU A 16 40.15 -4.92 -35.69
C LEU A 16 40.31 -5.61 -37.05
N ILE A 17 40.52 -6.92 -37.07
CA ILE A 17 40.64 -7.70 -38.32
C ILE A 17 39.27 -7.82 -39.01
N SER A 18 38.16 -8.02 -38.27
CA SER A 18 36.81 -7.98 -38.85
C SER A 18 36.45 -6.60 -39.43
N PHE A 19 37.07 -5.53 -38.93
CA PHE A 19 36.87 -4.18 -39.45
C PHE A 19 37.53 -3.96 -40.83
N PHE A 20 38.58 -4.73 -41.17
CA PHE A 20 39.26 -4.64 -42.46
C PHE A 20 38.62 -5.48 -43.58
N PHE A 21 37.62 -6.31 -43.27
CA PHE A 21 36.93 -7.18 -44.25
C PHE A 21 35.57 -6.66 -44.72
N VAL A 22 35.18 -5.42 -44.38
CA VAL A 22 33.94 -4.82 -44.86
C VAL A 22 34.11 -4.39 -46.32
N GLN A 23 33.68 -5.25 -47.25
CA GLN A 23 33.47 -4.88 -48.65
C GLN A 23 32.20 -4.03 -48.77
N PRO A 24 32.13 -3.06 -49.70
CA PRO A 24 30.88 -2.39 -50.05
C PRO A 24 30.05 -3.36 -50.90
N VAL A 25 28.91 -3.80 -50.37
CA VAL A 25 28.11 -4.87 -51.00
C VAL A 25 26.68 -4.39 -51.24
N SER A 26 26.15 -4.74 -52.41
CA SER A 26 24.84 -4.38 -52.92
C SER A 26 23.98 -5.62 -53.18
N ALA A 27 22.67 -5.48 -52.93
CA ALA A 27 21.55 -6.40 -53.18
C ALA A 27 21.48 -7.65 -52.26
N VAL A 28 20.36 -7.72 -51.52
CA VAL A 28 20.03 -8.77 -50.55
C VAL A 28 19.15 -9.84 -51.20
N GLU A 29 19.58 -11.10 -51.17
CA GLU A 29 18.78 -12.27 -51.58
C GLU A 29 18.19 -12.99 -50.36
N ILE A 30 16.96 -13.52 -50.49
CA ILE A 30 16.30 -14.29 -49.41
C ILE A 30 16.25 -15.76 -49.84
N ALA A 31 17.02 -16.62 -49.16
CA ALA A 31 17.04 -18.06 -49.42
C ALA A 31 15.77 -18.75 -48.88
N ASP A 32 15.14 -19.57 -49.71
CA ASP A 32 13.91 -20.29 -49.36
C ASP A 32 14.19 -21.58 -48.58
N ALA A 33 13.18 -22.11 -47.88
CA ALA A 33 13.34 -23.25 -46.97
C ALA A 33 13.81 -24.55 -47.65
N THR A 34 13.72 -24.63 -48.97
CA THR A 34 14.12 -25.78 -49.79
C THR A 34 15.62 -25.87 -50.04
N ASP A 35 16.38 -24.78 -49.82
CA ASP A 35 17.83 -24.74 -50.05
C ASP A 35 18.58 -25.05 -48.74
N PHE A 36 18.73 -26.34 -48.45
CA PHE A 36 19.27 -26.82 -47.18
C PHE A 36 20.81 -26.74 -47.14
N LYS A 37 21.35 -25.77 -46.40
CA LYS A 37 22.76 -25.73 -45.99
C LYS A 37 22.84 -25.56 -44.48
N ILE A 38 23.74 -26.31 -43.84
CA ILE A 38 23.96 -26.24 -42.39
C ILE A 38 24.38 -24.84 -41.95
N GLU A 39 25.11 -24.14 -42.82
CA GLU A 39 25.65 -22.79 -42.60
C GLU A 39 24.55 -21.76 -42.34
N HIS A 40 23.40 -21.89 -43.00
CA HIS A 40 22.24 -21.02 -42.81
C HIS A 40 21.61 -21.14 -41.41
N TYR A 41 21.93 -22.16 -40.61
CA TYR A 41 21.42 -22.29 -39.24
C TYR A 41 22.38 -21.79 -38.15
N TYR A 42 23.63 -21.44 -38.49
CA TYR A 42 24.59 -20.90 -37.52
C TYR A 42 24.08 -19.67 -36.76
N PRO A 43 23.38 -18.69 -37.39
CA PRO A 43 22.82 -17.54 -36.67
C PRO A 43 21.89 -17.94 -35.53
N ILE A 44 20.98 -18.90 -35.75
CA ILE A 44 20.09 -19.41 -34.70
C ILE A 44 20.87 -20.13 -33.60
N PHE A 45 21.75 -21.08 -33.97
CA PHE A 45 22.48 -21.86 -32.96
C PHE A 45 23.33 -20.96 -32.07
N ILE A 46 23.98 -19.96 -32.64
CA ILE A 46 24.83 -19.01 -31.92
C ILE A 46 23.97 -18.07 -31.07
N ALA A 47 22.86 -17.56 -31.59
CA ALA A 47 21.94 -16.72 -30.82
C ALA A 47 21.41 -17.45 -29.57
N PHE A 48 20.99 -18.71 -29.71
CA PHE A 48 20.54 -19.53 -28.57
C PHE A 48 21.70 -19.90 -27.63
N ALA A 49 22.88 -20.20 -28.17
CA ALA A 49 24.07 -20.48 -27.36
C ALA A 49 24.52 -19.26 -26.54
N ILE A 50 24.29 -18.04 -27.02
CA ILE A 50 24.53 -16.78 -26.28
C ILE A 50 23.38 -16.50 -25.30
N ALA A 51 22.13 -16.73 -25.70
CA ALA A 51 20.95 -16.46 -24.87
C ALA A 51 20.93 -17.28 -23.56
N VAL A 52 21.41 -18.52 -23.57
CA VAL A 52 21.43 -19.39 -22.38
C VAL A 52 22.34 -18.85 -21.26
N PRO A 53 23.63 -18.52 -21.51
CA PRO A 53 24.49 -17.81 -20.57
C PRO A 53 23.91 -16.47 -20.10
N VAL A 54 23.28 -15.71 -21.01
CA VAL A 54 22.65 -14.43 -20.66
C VAL A 54 21.54 -14.63 -19.64
N TRP A 55 20.65 -15.60 -19.87
CA TRP A 55 19.56 -15.91 -18.97
C TRP A 55 20.03 -16.46 -17.61
N ARG A 56 20.99 -17.39 -17.61
CA ARG A 56 21.41 -18.09 -16.39
C ARG A 56 22.40 -17.32 -15.53
N TRP A 57 23.24 -16.48 -16.13
CA TRP A 57 24.32 -15.79 -15.41
C TRP A 57 24.25 -14.28 -15.54
N PHE A 58 24.11 -13.75 -16.76
CA PHE A 58 24.15 -12.29 -16.96
C PHE A 58 23.00 -11.57 -16.25
N ILE A 59 21.73 -11.95 -16.49
CA ILE A 59 20.57 -11.29 -15.89
C ILE A 59 20.61 -11.33 -14.34
N PRO A 60 20.82 -12.50 -13.70
CA PRO A 60 20.95 -12.55 -12.24
C PRO A 60 22.12 -11.72 -11.70
N THR A 61 23.25 -11.66 -12.41
CA THR A 61 24.39 -10.81 -11.98
C THR A 61 24.09 -9.32 -12.06
N GLN A 62 23.33 -8.87 -13.06
CA GLN A 62 22.92 -7.48 -13.19
C GLN A 62 21.87 -7.06 -12.14
N LEU A 63 21.16 -8.02 -11.55
CA LEU A 63 20.19 -7.78 -10.46
C LEU A 63 20.70 -8.21 -9.08
N ALA A 64 21.98 -8.57 -8.96
CA ALA A 64 22.61 -8.73 -7.65
C ALA A 64 22.81 -7.36 -7.01
N ASN A 65 22.61 -7.25 -5.70
CA ASN A 65 22.65 -5.98 -4.95
C ASN A 65 21.55 -4.99 -5.33
N LEU A 66 20.32 -5.46 -5.59
CA LEU A 66 19.17 -4.58 -5.68
C LEU A 66 18.93 -3.91 -4.33
N GLN A 67 18.69 -2.62 -4.34
CA GLN A 67 18.50 -1.81 -3.14
C GLN A 67 17.20 -1.02 -3.20
N VAL A 68 16.65 -0.72 -2.04
CA VAL A 68 15.48 0.16 -1.85
C VAL A 68 15.86 1.26 -0.88
N ALA A 69 15.53 2.50 -1.21
CA ALA A 69 15.70 3.64 -0.33
C ALA A 69 14.34 4.18 0.08
N PHE A 70 14.14 4.40 1.38
CA PHE A 70 12.96 5.10 1.87
C PHE A 70 13.30 6.12 2.94
N GLU A 71 12.51 7.18 2.95
CA GLU A 71 12.63 8.26 3.92
C GLU A 71 12.12 7.82 5.28
N ILE A 72 12.94 8.08 6.29
CA ILE A 72 12.63 7.80 7.70
C ILE A 72 12.44 9.10 8.47
N ASP A 73 13.31 10.08 8.22
CA ASP A 73 13.35 11.38 8.85
C ASP A 73 13.70 12.45 7.80
N ASP A 74 13.50 13.72 8.14
CA ASP A 74 13.69 14.84 7.21
C ASP A 74 15.09 14.78 6.56
N ASP A 75 15.11 14.67 5.23
CA ASP A 75 16.33 14.55 4.40
C ASP A 75 17.22 13.32 4.66
N LEU A 76 16.74 12.31 5.42
CA LEU A 76 17.49 11.09 5.75
C LEU A 76 16.80 9.82 5.22
N TYR A 77 17.52 9.10 4.36
CA TYR A 77 17.09 7.88 3.70
C TYR A 77 17.92 6.69 4.18
N GLU A 78 17.26 5.57 4.53
CA GLU A 78 17.95 4.29 4.72
C GLU A 78 17.84 3.45 3.46
N VAL A 79 18.96 2.82 3.10
CA VAL A 79 19.09 1.97 1.94
C VAL A 79 19.22 0.52 2.41
N HIS A 80 18.27 -0.31 2.01
CA HIS A 80 18.25 -1.74 2.34
C HIS A 80 18.50 -2.59 1.10
N LYS A 81 19.17 -3.73 1.29
CA LYS A 81 19.41 -4.70 0.22
C LYS A 81 18.18 -5.62 0.08
N ILE A 82 17.65 -5.78 -1.13
CA ILE A 82 16.66 -6.82 -1.47
C ILE A 82 17.38 -8.11 -1.85
N THR A 83 18.40 -8.01 -2.71
CA THR A 83 19.20 -9.15 -3.16
C THR A 83 20.64 -8.93 -2.71
N GLY A 84 21.22 -9.85 -1.94
CA GLY A 84 22.64 -9.79 -1.60
C GLY A 84 23.49 -10.53 -2.63
N ASN A 85 23.06 -11.75 -2.94
CA ASN A 85 23.79 -12.68 -3.80
C ASN A 85 23.04 -13.00 -5.10
N ILE A 86 23.76 -13.68 -6.01
CA ILE A 86 23.19 -14.20 -7.27
C ILE A 86 22.06 -15.22 -6.99
N SER A 87 22.14 -15.95 -5.87
CA SER A 87 21.08 -16.88 -5.42
C SER A 87 19.76 -16.14 -5.19
N ASP A 88 19.82 -15.05 -4.44
CA ASP A 88 18.65 -14.28 -4.01
C ASP A 88 18.02 -13.60 -5.23
N ALA A 89 18.86 -13.08 -6.13
CA ALA A 89 18.41 -12.55 -7.42
C ALA A 89 17.70 -13.64 -8.25
N ARG A 90 18.18 -14.89 -8.24
CA ARG A 90 17.55 -16.00 -8.97
C ARG A 90 16.22 -16.42 -8.36
N GLU A 91 16.11 -16.41 -7.03
CA GLU A 91 14.85 -16.69 -6.32
C GLU A 91 13.80 -15.63 -6.67
N LEU A 92 14.18 -14.35 -6.60
CA LEU A 92 13.32 -13.23 -6.97
C LEU A 92 12.84 -13.34 -8.43
N LEU A 93 13.75 -13.64 -9.36
CA LEU A 93 13.44 -13.86 -10.77
C LEU A 93 12.59 -15.12 -11.02
N GLY A 94 12.62 -16.10 -10.12
CA GLY A 94 11.81 -17.31 -10.21
C GLY A 94 10.31 -17.05 -10.30
N ASN A 95 9.85 -15.92 -9.75
CA ASN A 95 8.46 -15.48 -9.80
C ASN A 95 8.15 -14.53 -10.98
N VAL A 96 9.16 -14.09 -11.73
CA VAL A 96 9.08 -13.08 -12.82
C VAL A 96 9.31 -13.70 -14.21
N LYS A 97 9.07 -15.00 -14.34
CA LYS A 97 9.37 -15.78 -15.57
C LYS A 97 8.76 -15.19 -16.84
N TYR A 98 7.54 -14.66 -16.75
CA TYR A 98 6.85 -14.07 -17.89
C TYR A 98 7.56 -12.83 -18.43
N GLY A 99 7.90 -11.87 -17.58
CA GLY A 99 8.58 -10.64 -17.99
C GLY A 99 9.98 -10.93 -18.53
N ILE A 100 10.74 -11.81 -17.86
CA ILE A 100 12.06 -12.23 -18.32
C ILE A 100 11.97 -12.97 -19.66
N GLY A 101 10.94 -13.81 -19.84
CA GLY A 101 10.69 -14.53 -21.08
C GLY A 101 10.51 -13.57 -22.27
N LEU A 102 9.68 -12.54 -22.12
CA LEU A 102 9.49 -11.52 -23.17
C LEU A 102 10.78 -10.78 -23.51
N TYR A 103 11.55 -10.40 -22.49
CA TYR A 103 12.86 -9.78 -22.71
C TYR A 103 13.81 -10.72 -23.45
N MET A 104 13.91 -11.98 -23.03
CA MET A 104 14.77 -12.99 -23.68
C MET A 104 14.32 -13.30 -25.11
N MET A 105 13.01 -13.32 -25.38
CA MET A 105 12.48 -13.51 -26.74
C MET A 105 12.97 -12.38 -27.65
N GLY A 106 12.72 -11.12 -27.27
CA GLY A 106 13.13 -9.97 -28.08
C GLY A 106 14.64 -9.92 -28.29
N MET A 107 15.41 -10.19 -27.24
CA MET A 107 16.87 -10.27 -27.30
C MET A 107 17.38 -11.38 -28.21
N THR A 108 16.79 -12.57 -28.15
CA THR A 108 17.20 -13.70 -28.99
C THR A 108 16.82 -13.42 -30.46
N GLY A 109 15.66 -12.82 -30.72
CA GLY A 109 15.25 -12.40 -32.06
C GLY A 109 16.22 -11.39 -32.69
N ILE A 110 16.67 -10.40 -31.91
CA ILE A 110 17.71 -9.46 -32.33
C ILE A 110 19.03 -10.18 -32.59
N LEU A 111 19.47 -11.08 -31.70
CA LEU A 111 20.72 -11.81 -31.87
C LEU A 111 20.70 -12.68 -33.12
N ILE A 112 19.54 -13.22 -33.50
CA ILE A 112 19.38 -13.94 -34.78
C ILE A 112 19.57 -12.97 -35.94
N LEU A 113 18.92 -11.80 -35.95
CA LEU A 113 19.10 -10.79 -37.00
C LEU A 113 20.55 -10.31 -37.12
N ILE A 114 21.21 -10.05 -36.00
CA ILE A 114 22.64 -9.68 -35.98
C ILE A 114 23.49 -10.85 -36.49
N GLY A 115 23.14 -12.09 -36.11
CA GLY A 115 23.80 -13.28 -36.58
C GLY A 115 23.75 -13.42 -38.09
N GLU A 116 22.57 -13.26 -38.71
CA GLU A 116 22.41 -13.29 -40.18
C GLU A 116 23.33 -12.26 -40.83
N LEU A 117 23.35 -11.03 -40.33
CA LEU A 117 24.18 -9.95 -40.87
C LEU A 117 25.70 -10.17 -40.66
N MET A 118 26.10 -10.98 -39.68
CA MET A 118 27.51 -11.26 -39.39
C MET A 118 28.12 -12.39 -40.22
N PHE A 119 27.34 -13.40 -40.64
CA PHE A 119 27.86 -14.58 -41.34
C PHE A 119 27.84 -14.42 -42.87
N GLU A 120 26.67 -14.10 -43.44
CA GLU A 120 26.50 -13.84 -44.88
C GLU A 120 25.55 -12.64 -45.04
N PRO A 121 26.07 -11.40 -45.12
CA PRO A 121 25.23 -10.20 -45.20
C PRO A 121 24.39 -10.11 -46.48
N GLU A 122 24.72 -10.92 -47.49
CA GLU A 122 24.03 -10.98 -48.80
C GLU A 122 22.81 -11.90 -48.81
N VAL A 123 22.79 -12.94 -47.96
CA VAL A 123 21.78 -14.00 -48.00
C VAL A 123 21.13 -14.18 -46.64
N TYR A 124 19.84 -13.86 -46.54
CA TYR A 124 19.05 -14.14 -45.34
C TYR A 124 18.27 -15.45 -45.48
N TYR A 125 18.36 -16.31 -44.46
CA TYR A 125 17.59 -17.54 -44.45
C TYR A 125 16.17 -17.32 -43.96
N LYS A 126 15.18 -17.57 -44.83
CA LYS A 126 13.76 -17.26 -44.56
C LYS A 126 13.20 -17.92 -43.28
N PRO A 127 13.49 -19.20 -42.95
CA PRO A 127 13.11 -19.77 -41.66
C PRO A 127 13.67 -19.01 -40.44
N ASN A 128 14.91 -18.54 -40.51
CA ASN A 128 15.51 -17.77 -39.42
C ASN A 128 14.86 -16.40 -39.26
N LEU A 129 14.53 -15.74 -40.37
CA LEU A 129 13.76 -14.50 -40.37
C LEU A 129 12.36 -14.68 -39.76
N ILE A 130 11.67 -15.80 -40.03
CA ILE A 130 10.36 -16.08 -39.41
C ILE A 130 10.50 -16.26 -37.90
N VAL A 131 11.50 -17.03 -37.45
CA VAL A 131 11.76 -17.23 -36.02
C VAL A 131 12.12 -15.90 -35.34
N ALA A 132 13.02 -15.12 -35.94
CA ALA A 132 13.40 -13.80 -35.43
C ALA A 132 12.19 -12.85 -35.39
N GLY A 133 11.37 -12.84 -36.44
CA GLY A 133 10.15 -12.05 -36.54
C GLY A 133 9.15 -12.38 -35.43
N ILE A 134 8.87 -13.66 -35.17
CA ILE A 134 7.99 -14.08 -34.06
C ILE A 134 8.57 -13.62 -32.71
N LEU A 135 9.87 -13.83 -32.50
CA LEU A 135 10.56 -13.48 -31.25
C LEU A 135 10.60 -11.96 -31.00
N ILE A 136 10.52 -11.13 -32.04
CA ILE A 136 10.47 -9.66 -31.97
C ILE A 136 9.03 -9.15 -31.84
N ILE A 137 8.11 -9.62 -32.68
CA ILE A 137 6.72 -9.13 -32.74
C ILE A 137 5.98 -9.40 -31.43
N VAL A 138 6.17 -10.58 -30.82
CA VAL A 138 5.47 -10.95 -29.59
C VAL A 138 5.76 -9.97 -28.43
N PRO A 139 7.02 -9.66 -28.08
CA PRO A 139 7.33 -8.62 -27.09
C PRO A 139 6.80 -7.22 -27.47
N VAL A 140 6.88 -6.84 -28.75
CA VAL A 140 6.40 -5.53 -29.23
C VAL A 140 4.88 -5.38 -29.02
N LEU A 141 4.10 -6.43 -29.27
CA LEU A 141 2.64 -6.42 -29.07
C LEU A 141 2.24 -6.47 -27.58
N ILE A 142 2.95 -7.23 -26.76
CA ILE A 142 2.60 -7.45 -25.36
C ILE A 142 3.02 -6.26 -24.47
N SER A 143 4.12 -5.59 -24.79
CA SER A 143 4.73 -4.55 -23.96
C SER A 143 3.79 -3.35 -23.67
N PRO A 144 3.10 -2.77 -24.67
CA PRO A 144 2.13 -1.68 -24.44
C PRO A 144 0.95 -2.07 -23.58
N TRP A 145 0.45 -3.30 -23.78
CA TRP A 145 -0.67 -3.81 -23.02
C TRP A 145 -0.33 -3.99 -21.54
N GLU A 146 0.81 -4.61 -21.22
CA GLU A 146 1.22 -4.78 -19.81
C GLU A 146 1.55 -3.43 -19.15
N THR A 147 2.14 -2.51 -19.89
CA THR A 147 2.45 -1.16 -19.38
C THR A 147 1.18 -0.36 -19.08
N LEU A 148 0.17 -0.41 -19.96
CA LEU A 148 -1.10 0.27 -19.74
C LEU A 148 -1.87 -0.33 -18.55
N ASN A 149 -1.93 -1.67 -18.46
CA ASN A 149 -2.60 -2.38 -17.38
C ASN A 149 -1.96 -2.10 -16.00
N THR A 150 -0.63 -1.95 -15.95
CA THR A 150 0.07 -1.60 -14.70
C THR A 150 -0.07 -0.13 -14.33
N GLN A 151 -0.03 0.80 -15.28
CA GLN A 151 -0.22 2.24 -15.00
C GLN A 151 -1.64 2.57 -14.56
N LEU A 152 -2.67 1.97 -15.16
CA LEU A 152 -4.07 2.24 -14.81
C LEU A 152 -4.45 1.72 -13.40
N ARG A 153 -3.67 0.78 -12.85
CA ARG A 153 -3.83 0.34 -11.46
C ARG A 153 -3.48 1.43 -10.44
N ILE A 154 -2.72 2.45 -10.81
CA ILE A 154 -2.36 3.58 -9.93
C ILE A 154 -3.61 4.39 -9.53
N PHE A 155 -4.65 4.40 -10.36
CA PHE A 155 -5.92 5.07 -10.06
C PHE A 155 -6.85 4.26 -9.14
N GLU A 156 -6.55 2.98 -8.87
CA GLU A 156 -7.26 2.20 -7.86
C GLU A 156 -6.60 2.42 -6.51
N SER A 157 -7.25 3.20 -5.64
CA SER A 157 -6.93 3.19 -4.21
C SER A 157 -6.97 1.75 -3.71
N THR A 158 -5.84 1.29 -3.17
CA THR A 158 -5.61 0.03 -2.46
C THR A 158 -6.89 -0.47 -1.79
N GLY A 159 -7.45 -1.60 -2.23
CA GLY A 159 -8.55 -2.18 -1.48
C GLY A 159 -9.47 -3.22 -2.12
N LYS A 160 -9.30 -3.67 -3.37
CA LYS A 160 -10.05 -4.85 -3.82
C LYS A 160 -9.15 -5.84 -4.53
N LYS A 161 -9.08 -7.07 -4.02
CA LYS A 161 -8.72 -8.22 -4.84
C LYS A 161 -9.77 -8.30 -5.94
N ALA A 162 -9.42 -7.83 -7.13
CA ALA A 162 -10.20 -8.14 -8.31
C ALA A 162 -10.26 -9.66 -8.42
N GLY A 163 -11.45 -10.26 -8.29
CA GLY A 163 -11.64 -11.68 -8.58
C GLY A 163 -11.08 -12.00 -9.97
N LEU A 164 -10.72 -13.26 -10.22
CA LEU A 164 -10.15 -13.71 -11.51
C LEU A 164 -10.93 -13.14 -12.71
N VAL A 165 -12.26 -13.15 -12.63
CA VAL A 165 -13.15 -12.61 -13.66
C VAL A 165 -13.02 -11.11 -13.84
N THR A 166 -12.98 -10.31 -12.76
CA THR A 166 -12.87 -8.84 -12.89
C THR A 166 -11.46 -8.42 -13.32
N SER A 167 -10.44 -9.16 -12.90
CA SER A 167 -9.07 -8.97 -13.36
C SER A 167 -8.92 -9.29 -14.86
N LEU A 168 -9.53 -10.39 -15.32
CA LEU A 168 -9.59 -10.74 -16.74
C LEU A 168 -10.38 -9.71 -17.55
N LEU A 169 -11.55 -9.30 -17.07
CA LEU A 169 -12.40 -8.32 -17.74
C LEU A 169 -11.68 -6.98 -17.89
N ARG A 170 -10.94 -6.53 -16.86
CA ARG A 170 -10.10 -5.34 -16.95
C ARG A 170 -8.94 -5.49 -17.94
N ARG A 171 -8.25 -6.63 -17.92
CA ARG A 171 -7.18 -6.90 -18.88
C ARG A 171 -7.70 -6.89 -20.32
N LEU A 172 -8.92 -7.38 -20.53
CA LEU A 172 -9.60 -7.35 -21.82
C LEU A 172 -10.03 -5.92 -22.19
N THR A 173 -10.59 -5.14 -21.26
CA THR A 173 -10.98 -3.74 -21.56
C THR A 173 -9.79 -2.86 -21.87
N THR A 174 -8.67 -3.01 -21.17
CA THR A 174 -7.43 -2.27 -21.48
C THR A 174 -6.87 -2.62 -22.86
N LEU A 175 -6.93 -3.89 -23.26
CA LEU A 175 -6.58 -4.31 -24.61
C LEU A 175 -7.52 -3.70 -25.66
N LEU A 176 -8.83 -3.72 -25.41
CA LEU A 176 -9.83 -3.12 -26.32
C LEU A 176 -9.65 -1.61 -26.47
N ILE A 177 -9.33 -0.90 -25.39
CA ILE A 177 -9.04 0.55 -25.44
C ILE A 177 -7.80 0.78 -26.30
N LEU A 178 -6.72 0.02 -26.07
CA LEU A 178 -5.48 0.16 -26.81
C LEU A 178 -5.72 -0.06 -28.31
N ILE A 179 -6.35 -1.18 -28.69
CA ILE A 179 -6.69 -1.50 -30.08
C ILE A 179 -7.64 -0.45 -30.65
N GLY A 180 -8.68 -0.06 -29.90
CA GLY A 180 -9.68 0.91 -30.33
C GLY A 180 -9.09 2.29 -30.64
N VAL A 181 -8.18 2.80 -29.79
CA VAL A 181 -7.50 4.08 -30.04
C VAL A 181 -6.58 3.97 -31.25
N THR A 182 -5.85 2.86 -31.40
CA THR A 182 -4.98 2.68 -32.58
C THR A 182 -5.77 2.56 -33.88
N PHE A 183 -6.90 1.86 -33.84
CA PHE A 183 -7.80 1.77 -34.98
C PHE A 183 -8.40 3.14 -35.32
N ALA A 184 -8.81 3.92 -34.31
CA ALA A 184 -9.28 5.29 -34.51
C ALA A 184 -8.21 6.19 -35.15
N THR A 185 -6.94 6.08 -34.76
CA THR A 185 -5.85 6.85 -35.39
C THR A 185 -5.62 6.45 -36.85
N LEU A 186 -5.73 5.16 -37.17
CA LEU A 186 -5.59 4.67 -38.55
C LEU A 186 -6.79 5.10 -39.41
N LEU A 187 -8.02 5.01 -38.89
CA LEU A 187 -9.22 5.49 -39.56
C LEU A 187 -9.17 6.99 -39.84
N TYR A 188 -8.71 7.77 -38.86
CA TYR A 188 -8.52 9.21 -39.02
C TYR A 188 -7.48 9.51 -40.12
N GLY A 189 -6.40 8.73 -40.18
CA GLY A 189 -5.39 8.84 -41.25
C GLY A 189 -5.92 8.49 -42.63
N ILE A 190 -6.77 7.47 -42.75
CA ILE A 190 -7.44 7.11 -44.00
C ILE A 190 -8.34 8.25 -44.47
N GLN A 191 -9.11 8.87 -43.56
CA GLN A 191 -10.02 9.97 -43.90
C GLN A 191 -9.30 11.25 -44.34
N LEU A 192 -8.09 11.49 -43.86
CA LEU A 192 -7.28 12.65 -44.26
C LEU A 192 -6.48 12.44 -45.54
N SER A 193 -6.25 11.18 -45.95
CA SER A 193 -5.41 10.88 -47.11
C SER A 193 -6.23 11.01 -48.40
N SER A 194 -5.69 11.73 -49.40
CA SER A 194 -6.37 12.05 -50.67
C SER A 194 -6.88 10.81 -51.43
N ASP A 195 -6.21 9.68 -51.25
CA ASP A 195 -6.44 8.45 -52.03
C ASP A 195 -7.28 7.42 -51.26
N ASN A 196 -7.78 7.75 -50.05
CA ASN A 196 -8.37 6.79 -49.09
C ASN A 196 -7.46 5.58 -48.80
N THR A 197 -6.16 5.69 -49.09
CA THR A 197 -5.14 4.68 -48.78
C THR A 197 -4.37 5.10 -47.54
N LEU A 198 -3.75 4.12 -46.88
CA LEU A 198 -3.05 4.33 -45.62
C LEU A 198 -1.61 4.75 -45.91
N SER A 199 -1.29 6.04 -45.68
CA SER A 199 0.07 6.53 -45.90
C SER A 199 1.07 5.95 -44.89
N PRO A 200 2.35 5.78 -45.26
CA PRO A 200 3.40 5.29 -44.36
C PRO A 200 3.51 6.07 -43.05
N VAL A 201 3.31 7.40 -43.09
CA VAL A 201 3.34 8.29 -41.92
C VAL A 201 2.19 8.00 -40.96
N TRP A 202 0.98 7.73 -41.47
CA TRP A 202 -0.17 7.37 -40.62
C TRP A 202 -0.04 5.95 -40.04
N LEU A 203 0.62 5.03 -40.74
CA LEU A 203 0.98 3.72 -40.21
C LEU A 203 1.97 3.86 -39.05
N ALA A 204 3.02 4.67 -39.24
CA ALA A 204 3.97 5.03 -38.19
C ALA A 204 3.27 5.70 -36.99
N ALA A 205 2.34 6.62 -37.22
CA ALA A 205 1.53 7.25 -36.18
C ALA A 205 0.63 6.25 -35.42
N GLY A 206 0.02 5.29 -36.13
CA GLY A 206 -0.76 4.22 -35.51
C GLY A 206 0.10 3.30 -34.64
N MET A 207 1.31 2.95 -35.11
CA MET A 207 2.28 2.17 -34.34
C MET A 207 2.80 2.95 -33.12
N LEU A 208 3.05 4.25 -33.27
CA LEU A 208 3.45 5.14 -32.18
C LEU A 208 2.33 5.27 -31.13
N THR A 209 1.07 5.36 -31.59
CA THR A 209 -0.12 5.36 -30.72
C THR A 209 -0.24 4.05 -29.95
N PHE A 210 -0.01 2.91 -30.61
CA PHE A 210 0.00 1.60 -29.97
C PHE A 210 1.12 1.50 -28.93
N MET A 211 2.32 1.97 -29.25
CA MET A 211 3.47 1.94 -28.34
C MET A 211 3.44 3.04 -27.26
N SER A 212 2.55 4.02 -27.37
CA SER A 212 2.53 5.22 -26.52
C SER A 212 2.57 4.94 -25.01
N PRO A 213 1.88 3.92 -24.43
CA PRO A 213 1.97 3.67 -22.99
C PRO A 213 3.39 3.32 -22.52
N THR A 214 4.13 2.57 -23.35
CA THR A 214 5.53 2.15 -23.06
C THR A 214 6.50 3.30 -23.19
N ILE A 215 6.36 4.09 -24.25
CA ILE A 215 7.20 5.27 -24.50
C ILE A 215 6.99 6.30 -23.38
N MET A 216 5.74 6.52 -22.97
CA MET A 216 5.41 7.40 -21.86
C MET A 216 5.97 6.90 -20.53
N ALA A 217 5.87 5.61 -20.24
CA ALA A 217 6.46 5.02 -19.04
C ALA A 217 7.97 5.30 -18.99
N TYR A 218 8.65 4.94 -20.08
CA TYR A 218 10.10 5.02 -20.20
C TYR A 218 10.59 6.47 -20.08
N GLY A 219 10.02 7.38 -20.88
CA GLY A 219 10.40 8.80 -20.88
C GLY A 219 10.18 9.46 -19.52
N ARG A 220 9.06 9.17 -18.84
CA ARG A 220 8.75 9.75 -17.51
C ARG A 220 9.67 9.23 -16.41
N ILE A 221 9.91 7.91 -16.38
CA ILE A 221 10.82 7.27 -15.40
C ILE A 221 12.24 7.82 -15.60
N MET A 222 12.63 8.03 -16.85
CA MET A 222 13.92 8.61 -17.19
C MET A 222 14.07 10.05 -16.77
N GLY A 223 13.16 10.93 -17.21
CA GLY A 223 13.25 12.35 -16.91
C GLY A 223 13.18 12.64 -15.41
N ALA A 224 12.33 11.93 -14.68
CA ALA A 224 12.22 12.09 -13.23
C ALA A 224 13.40 11.51 -12.44
N SER A 225 14.17 10.56 -12.98
CA SER A 225 15.36 10.03 -12.29
C SER A 225 16.69 10.61 -12.73
N TRP A 226 16.70 11.43 -13.78
CA TRP A 226 17.92 11.99 -14.34
C TRP A 226 18.84 12.65 -13.28
N ASN A 227 18.27 13.46 -12.38
CA ASN A 227 19.04 14.10 -11.29
C ASN A 227 19.73 13.08 -10.38
N MET A 228 19.01 12.02 -10.00
CA MET A 228 19.52 10.98 -9.12
C MET A 228 20.61 10.16 -9.83
N LEU A 229 20.38 9.80 -11.09
CA LEU A 229 21.32 9.04 -11.91
C LEU A 229 22.63 9.81 -12.12
N ILE A 230 22.56 11.08 -12.51
CA ILE A 230 23.78 11.88 -12.77
C ILE A 230 24.60 12.08 -11.49
N ILE A 231 23.96 12.41 -10.36
CA ILE A 231 24.64 12.56 -9.06
C ILE A 231 25.31 11.25 -8.65
N ASN A 232 24.61 10.12 -8.76
CA ASN A 232 25.14 8.83 -8.34
C ASN A 232 26.26 8.35 -9.27
N LYS A 233 26.09 8.40 -10.58
CA LYS A 233 27.14 7.98 -11.52
C LYS A 233 28.35 8.89 -11.46
N TRP A 234 28.17 10.18 -11.17
CA TRP A 234 29.29 11.10 -10.85
C TRP A 234 30.03 10.68 -9.58
N ARG A 235 29.32 10.27 -8.51
CA ARG A 235 29.93 9.72 -7.29
C ARG A 235 30.68 8.41 -7.58
N THR A 236 30.11 7.51 -8.39
CA THR A 236 30.75 6.25 -8.79
C THR A 236 32.01 6.50 -9.60
N ALA A 237 31.97 7.42 -10.57
CA ALA A 237 33.12 7.83 -11.37
C ALA A 237 34.28 8.33 -10.49
N ASN A 238 33.95 9.09 -9.44
CA ASN A 238 34.89 9.58 -8.43
C ASN A 238 35.32 8.52 -7.39
N GLY A 239 34.86 7.27 -7.49
CA GLY A 239 35.24 6.19 -6.60
C GLY A 239 34.52 6.15 -5.25
N ARG A 240 33.45 6.94 -5.07
CA ARG A 240 32.62 6.96 -3.85
C ARG A 240 31.48 5.95 -3.97
N ALA A 241 31.13 5.31 -2.86
CA ALA A 241 29.93 4.47 -2.77
C ALA A 241 28.66 5.34 -2.84
N ASN A 242 27.58 4.79 -3.35
CA ASN A 242 26.29 5.48 -3.47
C ASN A 242 25.12 4.49 -3.29
N PRO A 243 23.85 4.96 -3.26
CA PRO A 243 22.67 4.12 -3.07
C PRO A 243 22.33 3.14 -4.21
N ILE A 244 23.02 3.20 -5.34
CA ILE A 244 22.84 2.29 -6.50
C ILE A 244 23.98 1.26 -6.56
N ASP A 245 25.18 1.71 -6.18
CA ASP A 245 26.46 1.00 -6.15
C ASP A 245 27.06 1.13 -4.73
N PRO A 246 26.62 0.29 -3.78
CA PRO A 246 27.03 0.39 -2.37
C PRO A 246 28.48 -0.04 -2.14
N VAL A 247 29.02 -0.88 -3.03
CA VAL A 247 30.41 -1.35 -2.98
C VAL A 247 31.32 -0.36 -3.70
N LYS A 248 32.51 -0.11 -3.15
CA LYS A 248 33.50 0.76 -3.80
C LYS A 248 33.77 0.30 -5.23
N PRO A 249 33.56 1.16 -6.24
CA PRO A 249 33.64 0.76 -7.64
C PRO A 249 35.09 0.52 -8.06
N ARG A 250 35.30 -0.59 -8.79
CA ARG A 250 36.56 -0.96 -9.45
C ARG A 250 36.82 -0.06 -10.67
N PHE A 251 38.06 -0.01 -11.15
CA PHE A 251 38.48 0.86 -12.27
C PHE A 251 37.51 0.84 -13.48
N PHE A 252 37.15 -0.36 -13.97
CA PHE A 252 36.24 -0.50 -15.11
C PHE A 252 34.83 0.05 -14.83
N ASN A 253 34.31 -0.13 -13.61
CA ASN A 253 33.01 0.41 -13.23
C ASN A 253 33.05 1.95 -13.14
N ARG A 254 34.19 2.53 -12.75
CA ARG A 254 34.39 4.00 -12.76
C ARG A 254 34.42 4.54 -14.18
N LEU A 255 35.15 3.88 -15.08
CA LEU A 255 35.22 4.26 -16.49
C LEU A 255 33.84 4.17 -17.15
N PHE A 256 33.11 3.07 -16.93
CA PHE A 256 31.76 2.89 -17.44
C PHE A 256 30.79 3.94 -16.87
N SER A 257 30.89 4.25 -15.56
CA SER A 257 30.07 5.30 -14.94
C SER A 257 30.40 6.69 -15.49
N LEU A 258 31.66 6.98 -15.77
CA LEU A 258 32.08 8.25 -16.38
C LEU A 258 31.53 8.40 -17.81
N LEU A 259 31.53 7.31 -18.58
CA LEU A 259 30.91 7.26 -19.90
C LEU A 259 29.40 7.46 -19.81
N LEU A 260 28.72 6.83 -18.85
CA LEU A 260 27.29 7.06 -18.60
C LEU A 260 26.97 8.49 -18.18
N VAL A 261 27.83 9.13 -17.37
CA VAL A 261 27.69 10.56 -17.03
C VAL A 261 27.73 11.43 -18.28
N LEU A 262 28.68 11.17 -19.18
CA LEU A 262 28.79 11.93 -20.43
C LEU A 262 27.49 11.82 -21.23
N PHE A 263 26.94 10.61 -21.36
CA PHE A 263 25.64 10.40 -22.03
C PHE A 263 24.49 11.10 -21.32
N LEU A 264 24.38 10.99 -19.98
CA LEU A 264 23.33 11.66 -19.22
C LEU A 264 23.39 13.18 -19.40
N LEU A 265 24.60 13.76 -19.50
CA LEU A 265 24.79 15.19 -19.69
C LEU A 265 24.38 15.66 -21.09
N THR A 266 24.65 14.86 -22.12
CA THR A 266 24.30 15.18 -23.52
C THR A 266 22.84 14.87 -23.87
N MET A 267 22.16 14.00 -23.11
CA MET A 267 20.77 13.58 -23.37
C MET A 267 19.78 14.74 -23.58
N PRO A 268 19.70 15.78 -22.74
CA PRO A 268 18.77 16.90 -22.95
C PRO A 268 18.98 17.64 -24.27
N VAL A 269 20.25 17.80 -24.68
CA VAL A 269 20.61 18.45 -25.95
C VAL A 269 20.19 17.59 -27.13
N THR A 270 20.46 16.28 -27.06
CA THR A 270 20.01 15.33 -28.10
C THR A 270 18.49 15.24 -28.19
N ALA A 271 17.79 15.37 -27.06
CA ALA A 271 16.34 15.37 -26.99
C ALA A 271 15.73 16.59 -27.69
N LEU A 272 16.29 17.78 -27.43
CA LEU A 272 15.88 19.00 -28.12
C LEU A 272 16.13 18.89 -29.63
N ASN A 273 17.32 18.41 -30.04
CA ASN A 273 17.64 18.21 -31.45
C ASN A 273 16.65 17.29 -32.16
N GLY A 274 16.27 16.15 -31.56
CA GLY A 274 15.34 15.23 -32.20
C GLY A 274 13.92 15.76 -32.30
N ILE A 275 13.41 16.45 -31.27
CA ILE A 275 12.08 17.08 -31.31
C ILE A 275 12.03 18.14 -32.41
N VAL A 276 13.03 19.04 -32.45
CA VAL A 276 13.06 20.13 -33.44
C VAL A 276 13.26 19.58 -34.85
N THR A 277 14.07 18.53 -35.02
CA THR A 277 14.28 17.87 -36.32
C THR A 277 12.97 17.27 -36.85
N VAL A 278 12.22 16.54 -36.01
CA VAL A 278 10.92 15.97 -36.41
C VAL A 278 9.92 17.06 -36.78
N PHE A 279 9.86 18.13 -35.98
CA PHE A 279 8.96 19.26 -36.26
C PHE A 279 9.33 20.00 -37.55
N TYR A 280 10.62 20.23 -37.78
CA TYR A 280 11.13 20.88 -38.98
C TYR A 280 10.80 20.07 -40.24
N VAL A 281 11.02 18.76 -40.23
CA VAL A 281 10.72 17.92 -41.40
C VAL A 281 9.21 17.77 -41.64
N LEU A 282 8.40 17.57 -40.59
CA LEU A 282 6.96 17.37 -40.75
C LEU A 282 6.20 18.63 -41.18
N PHE A 283 6.58 19.81 -40.68
CA PHE A 283 5.82 21.05 -40.92
C PHE A 283 6.42 21.95 -42.00
N ASN A 284 7.74 21.90 -42.21
CA ASN A 284 8.43 22.79 -43.15
C ASN A 284 8.88 22.08 -44.44
N ASP A 285 8.74 20.75 -44.52
CA ASP A 285 9.04 19.89 -45.68
C ASP A 285 10.26 20.35 -46.53
N PRO A 286 11.47 20.36 -45.94
CA PRO A 286 12.63 20.93 -46.58
C PRO A 286 13.19 19.99 -47.68
N ALA A 287 13.69 20.54 -48.78
CA ALA A 287 14.23 19.75 -49.89
C ALA A 287 15.42 18.83 -49.51
N ASN A 288 16.13 19.13 -48.41
CA ASN A 288 17.23 18.34 -47.85
C ASN A 288 16.80 17.44 -46.67
N ALA A 289 15.51 17.12 -46.53
CA ALA A 289 14.99 16.34 -45.40
C ALA A 289 15.71 15.00 -45.19
N THR A 290 16.01 14.26 -46.26
CA THR A 290 16.70 12.96 -46.21
C THR A 290 18.11 13.10 -45.64
N GLU A 291 18.89 14.08 -46.11
CA GLU A 291 20.24 14.37 -45.61
C GLU A 291 20.23 14.80 -44.14
N VAL A 292 19.28 15.65 -43.75
CA VAL A 292 19.15 16.12 -42.36
C VAL A 292 18.87 14.95 -41.42
N LEU A 293 17.98 14.03 -41.81
CA LEU A 293 17.64 12.86 -40.99
C LEU A 293 18.76 11.81 -40.95
N ASN A 294 19.54 11.65 -42.02
CA ASN A 294 20.68 10.74 -42.07
C ASN A 294 21.85 11.22 -41.20
N TYR A 295 22.23 12.50 -41.28
CA TYR A 295 23.39 13.05 -40.58
C TYR A 295 23.15 13.45 -39.12
N GLY A 296 22.18 12.85 -38.42
CA GLY A 296 21.97 13.09 -36.99
C GLY A 296 21.10 14.31 -36.64
N GLY A 297 20.20 14.71 -37.54
CA GLY A 297 19.26 15.81 -37.36
C GLY A 297 19.87 17.17 -37.68
N ILE A 298 19.18 18.25 -37.31
CA ILE A 298 19.58 19.62 -37.68
C ILE A 298 20.99 19.95 -37.17
N ILE A 299 21.31 19.60 -35.92
CA ILE A 299 22.65 19.85 -35.35
C ILE A 299 23.71 19.07 -36.13
N GLY A 300 23.48 17.79 -36.41
CA GLY A 300 24.47 16.96 -37.10
C GLY A 300 24.67 17.36 -38.56
N HIS A 301 23.60 17.70 -39.28
CA HIS A 301 23.69 18.25 -40.64
C HIS A 301 24.38 19.63 -40.66
N SER A 302 24.13 20.49 -39.66
CA SER A 302 24.83 21.76 -39.53
C SER A 302 26.32 21.60 -39.23
N LEU A 303 26.71 20.52 -38.54
CA LEU A 303 28.11 20.19 -38.33
C LEU A 303 28.72 19.65 -39.61
N TYR A 304 28.03 18.75 -40.31
CA TYR A 304 28.43 18.15 -41.59
C TYR A 304 28.75 19.21 -42.65
N THR A 305 27.81 20.14 -42.87
CA THR A 305 27.97 21.25 -43.84
C THR A 305 29.06 22.25 -43.47
N ARG A 306 29.50 22.29 -42.20
CA ARG A 306 30.56 23.17 -41.70
C ARG A 306 31.92 22.48 -41.55
N ILE A 307 32.04 21.21 -41.96
CA ILE A 307 33.31 20.45 -41.86
C ILE A 307 34.42 21.11 -42.66
N ASP A 308 34.13 21.72 -43.82
CA ASP A 308 35.16 22.37 -44.64
C ASP A 308 35.81 23.56 -43.92
N LEU A 309 35.03 24.37 -43.20
CA LEU A 309 35.52 25.48 -42.35
C LEU A 309 36.25 25.00 -41.08
N ILE A 310 35.87 23.86 -40.51
CA ILE A 310 36.53 23.27 -39.33
C ILE A 310 37.84 22.56 -39.74
N SER A 311 37.91 22.04 -40.96
CA SER A 311 39.09 21.36 -41.51
C SER A 311 40.29 22.29 -41.68
N GLU A 312 40.04 23.59 -41.90
CA GLU A 312 41.06 24.63 -42.02
C GLU A 312 41.73 24.94 -40.66
N LEU A 313 41.01 24.78 -39.54
CA LEU A 313 41.51 24.98 -38.17
C LEU A 313 42.17 23.72 -37.56
N LEU A 314 41.85 22.52 -38.08
CA LEU A 314 42.25 21.20 -37.54
C LEU A 314 42.98 20.34 -38.58
N PHE A 315 43.93 20.96 -39.29
CA PHE A 315 44.62 20.42 -40.47
C PHE A 315 45.42 19.11 -40.25
N GLN A 316 45.54 18.59 -39.02
CA GLN A 316 46.31 17.38 -38.73
C GLN A 316 45.48 16.11 -38.46
N TRP A 317 44.16 16.21 -38.29
CA TRP A 317 43.36 15.08 -37.76
C TRP A 317 42.39 14.54 -38.81
N GLN A 318 42.91 13.66 -39.68
CA GLN A 318 42.17 12.96 -40.75
C GLN A 318 40.93 12.19 -40.23
N PHE A 319 40.90 11.87 -38.93
CA PHE A 319 39.76 11.29 -38.21
C PHE A 319 38.48 12.17 -38.24
N ILE A 320 38.61 13.50 -38.35
CA ILE A 320 37.46 14.42 -38.29
C ILE A 320 36.58 14.34 -39.54
N LYS A 321 37.14 13.95 -40.69
CA LYS A 321 36.35 13.77 -41.93
C LYS A 321 35.39 12.57 -41.84
N ALA A 322 35.72 11.57 -41.02
CA ALA A 322 34.84 10.46 -40.70
C ALA A 322 33.96 10.72 -39.47
N LEU A 323 34.07 11.90 -38.83
CA LEU A 323 33.34 12.25 -37.60
C LEU A 323 31.82 12.16 -37.74
N PRO A 324 31.18 12.51 -38.86
CA PRO A 324 29.73 12.31 -39.06
C PRO A 324 29.34 10.84 -39.08
N GLN A 325 30.11 9.98 -39.77
CA GLN A 325 29.92 8.53 -39.74
C GLN A 325 30.21 7.96 -38.35
N PHE A 326 31.25 8.43 -37.65
CA PHE A 326 31.51 8.06 -36.26
C PHE A 326 30.41 8.53 -35.32
N LEU A 327 29.82 9.71 -35.55
CA LEU A 327 28.73 10.26 -34.76
C LEU A 327 27.43 9.52 -35.03
N SER A 328 27.14 9.15 -36.29
CA SER A 328 25.99 8.32 -36.67
C SER A 328 26.11 6.91 -36.09
N LEU A 329 27.26 6.26 -36.29
CA LEU A 329 27.61 4.96 -35.69
C LEU A 329 27.58 5.04 -34.16
N TYR A 330 28.06 6.14 -33.57
CA TYR A 330 28.02 6.37 -32.13
C TYR A 330 26.60 6.61 -31.62
N LEU A 331 25.73 7.31 -32.37
CA LEU A 331 24.32 7.52 -32.02
C LEU A 331 23.53 6.21 -32.10
N SER A 332 23.76 5.42 -33.15
CA SER A 332 23.10 4.13 -33.38
C SER A 332 23.61 3.05 -32.41
N LEU A 333 24.92 2.97 -32.17
CA LEU A 333 25.52 2.12 -31.14
C LEU A 333 25.14 2.60 -29.73
N ASN A 334 24.94 3.91 -29.52
CA ASN A 334 24.34 4.43 -28.28
C ASN A 334 22.96 3.84 -28.07
N ILE A 335 22.05 3.97 -29.04
CA ILE A 335 20.68 3.47 -28.90
C ILE A 335 20.68 1.95 -28.66
N ALA A 336 21.59 1.21 -29.30
CA ALA A 336 21.73 -0.24 -29.17
C ALA A 336 22.36 -0.71 -27.84
N ILE A 337 23.56 -0.24 -27.51
CA ILE A 337 24.31 -0.67 -26.30
C ILE A 337 23.74 -0.04 -25.04
N VAL A 338 23.32 1.24 -25.12
CA VAL A 338 22.58 1.88 -24.03
C VAL A 338 21.24 1.17 -23.91
N GLY A 339 20.42 1.02 -24.94
CA GLY A 339 19.10 0.34 -24.83
C GLY A 339 19.13 -1.01 -24.10
N LEU A 340 20.18 -1.82 -24.31
CA LEU A 340 20.34 -3.14 -23.70
C LEU A 340 20.85 -3.15 -22.25
N ALA A 341 21.89 -2.37 -21.94
CA ALA A 341 22.43 -2.27 -20.58
C ALA A 341 21.55 -1.39 -19.68
N PHE A 342 20.79 -0.48 -20.29
CA PHE A 342 20.05 0.57 -19.61
C PHE A 342 18.75 0.08 -18.96
N ILE A 343 18.15 -1.01 -19.44
CA ILE A 343 17.01 -1.65 -18.75
C ILE A 343 17.39 -2.03 -17.31
N PHE A 344 18.60 -2.55 -17.08
CA PHE A 344 19.03 -2.95 -15.73
C PHE A 344 19.28 -1.76 -14.82
N GLU A 345 19.89 -0.69 -15.33
CA GLU A 345 20.07 0.57 -14.59
C GLU A 345 18.72 1.22 -14.24
N LEU A 346 17.79 1.23 -15.19
CA LEU A 346 16.41 1.69 -14.97
C LEU A 346 15.69 0.84 -13.93
N THR A 347 15.82 -0.48 -14.01
CA THR A 347 15.20 -1.42 -13.08
C THR A 347 15.74 -1.21 -11.66
N ARG A 348 17.06 -1.05 -11.50
CA ARG A 348 17.69 -0.71 -10.22
C ARG A 348 17.15 0.60 -9.66
N ASN A 349 17.06 1.63 -10.49
CA ASN A 349 16.56 2.93 -10.07
C ASN A 349 15.05 2.93 -9.75
N LEU A 350 14.25 2.12 -10.45
CA LEU A 350 12.83 1.94 -10.17
C LEU A 350 12.63 1.28 -8.79
N ILE A 351 13.39 0.21 -8.51
CA ILE A 351 13.35 -0.52 -7.24
C ILE A 351 13.90 0.34 -6.09
N LEU A 352 14.92 1.15 -6.35
CA LEU A 352 15.45 2.09 -5.36
C LEU A 352 14.38 3.10 -4.88
N GLY A 353 13.37 3.36 -5.69
CA GLY A 353 12.40 4.43 -5.45
C GLY A 353 12.90 5.80 -5.92
N GLY A 354 13.90 5.85 -6.80
CA GLY A 354 14.50 7.12 -7.29
C GLY A 354 13.47 8.08 -7.91
N GLN A 355 12.31 7.58 -8.32
CA GLN A 355 11.19 8.39 -8.84
C GLN A 355 10.47 9.23 -7.78
N SER A 356 10.43 8.78 -6.52
CA SER A 356 9.65 9.47 -5.47
C SER A 356 10.38 10.68 -4.89
N PHE A 357 11.72 10.72 -4.99
CA PHE A 357 12.52 11.83 -4.47
C PHE A 357 13.46 12.47 -5.52
N GLY A 358 13.73 11.80 -6.65
CA GLY A 358 14.60 12.28 -7.74
C GLY A 358 14.02 13.36 -8.65
N GLY A 359 12.69 13.44 -8.75
CA GLY A 359 12.02 14.30 -9.72
C GLY A 359 10.51 14.39 -9.54
N LEU A 360 9.85 15.11 -10.44
CA LEU A 360 8.39 15.28 -10.47
C LEU A 360 7.82 14.50 -11.66
N PHE A 361 6.54 14.11 -11.59
CA PHE A 361 5.83 13.38 -12.66
C PHE A 361 6.40 11.99 -13.03
N GLY A 362 7.30 11.43 -12.21
CA GLY A 362 7.76 10.04 -12.34
C GLY A 362 6.63 9.01 -12.22
N VAL A 363 6.91 7.77 -12.61
CA VAL A 363 5.98 6.64 -12.45
C VAL A 363 6.38 5.85 -11.21
N THR A 364 5.61 6.00 -10.13
CA THR A 364 5.74 5.20 -8.92
C THR A 364 4.69 4.10 -8.92
N LEU A 365 5.10 2.85 -9.16
CA LEU A 365 4.18 1.71 -9.15
C LEU A 365 3.77 1.31 -7.74
N ASP A 366 4.77 1.25 -6.85
CA ASP A 366 4.64 0.84 -5.46
C ASP A 366 5.45 1.77 -4.57
N SER A 367 5.03 1.93 -3.31
CA SER A 367 5.79 2.73 -2.36
C SER A 367 7.11 2.03 -1.99
N PRO A 368 8.23 2.75 -1.80
CA PRO A 368 9.51 2.11 -1.46
C PRO A 368 9.44 1.19 -0.24
N ARG A 369 8.64 1.55 0.77
CA ARG A 369 8.41 0.70 1.95
C ARG A 369 7.80 -0.65 1.59
N GLU A 370 6.81 -0.66 0.69
CA GLU A 370 6.18 -1.91 0.21
C GLU A 370 7.11 -2.74 -0.65
N ILE A 371 8.00 -2.13 -1.45
CA ILE A 371 9.02 -2.87 -2.21
C ILE A 371 9.94 -3.64 -1.25
N ARG A 372 10.32 -3.04 -0.12
CA ARG A 372 11.17 -3.70 0.87
C ARG A 372 10.46 -4.87 1.56
N THR A 373 9.18 -4.75 1.86
CA THR A 373 8.44 -5.72 2.69
C THR A 373 7.71 -6.80 1.88
N GLU A 374 7.31 -6.53 0.64
CA GLU A 374 6.41 -7.39 -0.14
C GLU A 374 7.06 -7.94 -1.40
N VAL A 375 7.23 -9.27 -1.45
CA VAL A 375 7.74 -9.98 -2.64
C VAL A 375 6.83 -9.75 -3.85
N LYS A 376 5.51 -9.61 -3.64
CA LYS A 376 4.56 -9.30 -4.72
C LYS A 376 4.80 -7.92 -5.34
N ALA A 377 5.20 -6.92 -4.55
CA ALA A 377 5.54 -5.60 -5.05
C ALA A 377 6.85 -5.65 -5.86
N GLN A 378 7.88 -6.33 -5.33
CA GLN A 378 9.14 -6.55 -6.04
C GLN A 378 8.92 -7.24 -7.40
N ASN A 379 8.14 -8.33 -7.43
CA ASN A 379 7.83 -9.07 -8.66
C ASN A 379 7.06 -8.22 -9.68
N ARG A 380 6.13 -7.39 -9.22
CA ARG A 380 5.35 -6.48 -10.08
C ARG A 380 6.25 -5.45 -10.74
N GLN A 381 7.18 -4.84 -9.99
CA GLN A 381 8.13 -3.88 -10.54
C GLN A 381 9.07 -4.51 -11.55
N LEU A 382 9.61 -5.70 -11.25
CA LEU A 382 10.48 -6.41 -12.18
C LEU A 382 9.72 -6.86 -13.45
N THR A 383 8.49 -7.34 -13.29
CA THR A 383 7.65 -7.72 -14.44
C THR A 383 7.34 -6.50 -15.30
N PHE A 384 7.01 -5.36 -14.69
CA PHE A 384 6.83 -4.11 -15.41
C PHE A 384 8.09 -3.69 -16.17
N ALA A 385 9.26 -3.74 -15.53
CA ALA A 385 10.50 -3.33 -16.17
C ALA A 385 10.89 -4.24 -17.35
N PHE A 386 10.82 -5.57 -17.18
CA PHE A 386 11.19 -6.51 -18.25
C PHE A 386 10.12 -6.64 -19.34
N ALA A 387 8.84 -6.75 -18.98
CA ALA A 387 7.76 -6.90 -19.97
C ALA A 387 7.43 -5.57 -20.66
N GLY A 388 7.45 -4.45 -19.91
CA GLY A 388 7.02 -3.14 -20.40
C GLY A 388 8.09 -2.32 -21.12
N PHE A 389 9.39 -2.58 -20.91
CA PHE A 389 10.45 -1.90 -21.67
C PHE A 389 11.00 -2.73 -22.82
N SER A 390 10.96 -4.06 -22.75
CA SER A 390 11.56 -4.94 -23.76
C SER A 390 11.04 -4.66 -25.17
N GLY A 391 9.71 -4.64 -25.36
CA GLY A 391 9.11 -4.41 -26.69
C GLY A 391 9.52 -3.08 -27.31
N TYR A 392 9.55 -2.00 -26.53
CA TYR A 392 9.99 -0.68 -27.02
C TYR A 392 11.47 -0.67 -27.40
N THR A 393 12.34 -1.22 -26.54
CA THR A 393 13.78 -1.26 -26.83
C THR A 393 14.11 -2.10 -28.06
N VAL A 394 13.42 -3.23 -28.23
CA VAL A 394 13.60 -4.12 -29.37
C VAL A 394 13.12 -3.45 -30.65
N LEU A 395 11.94 -2.81 -30.61
CA LEU A 395 11.41 -2.07 -31.75
C LEU A 395 12.33 -0.94 -32.19
N LEU A 396 12.82 -0.13 -31.24
CA LEU A 396 13.76 0.95 -31.55
C LEU A 396 15.03 0.41 -32.19
N LEU A 397 15.56 -0.71 -31.68
CA LEU A 397 16.74 -1.32 -32.27
C LEU A 397 16.49 -1.71 -33.73
N VAL A 398 15.37 -2.38 -34.00
CA VAL A 398 14.99 -2.77 -35.37
C VAL A 398 14.85 -1.53 -36.27
N LEU A 399 14.15 -0.49 -35.82
CA LEU A 399 14.00 0.76 -36.58
C LEU A 399 15.36 1.43 -36.85
N VAL A 400 16.26 1.47 -35.87
CA VAL A 400 17.61 1.99 -36.04
C VAL A 400 18.41 1.16 -37.05
N CYS A 401 18.28 -0.17 -37.01
CA CYS A 401 18.99 -1.01 -37.96
C CYS A 401 18.44 -0.86 -39.39
N TYR A 402 17.13 -0.67 -39.58
CA TYR A 402 16.54 -0.30 -40.88
C TYR A 402 16.91 1.13 -41.34
N LYS A 403 17.22 2.03 -40.39
CA LYS A 403 17.73 3.38 -40.68
C LYS A 403 19.19 3.34 -41.15
N GLU A 404 20.08 2.68 -40.41
CA GLU A 404 21.54 2.74 -40.68
C GLU A 404 21.99 1.71 -41.73
N PHE A 405 21.30 0.57 -41.83
CA PHE A 405 21.67 -0.55 -42.70
C PHE A 405 20.55 -0.92 -43.67
N GLY A 406 19.74 0.07 -44.11
CA GLY A 406 18.56 -0.17 -44.95
C GLY A 406 18.83 -1.05 -46.18
N ASP A 407 19.94 -0.81 -46.86
CA ASP A 407 20.33 -1.56 -48.08
C ASP A 407 20.73 -3.02 -47.80
N LEU A 408 21.11 -3.33 -46.55
CA LEU A 408 21.51 -4.66 -46.09
C LEU A 408 20.39 -5.39 -45.34
N MET A 409 19.24 -4.74 -45.14
CA MET A 409 18.14 -5.30 -44.36
C MET A 409 17.18 -6.15 -45.20
N PRO A 410 16.60 -7.22 -44.64
CA PRO A 410 15.63 -8.03 -45.35
C PRO A 410 14.31 -7.25 -45.53
N PHE A 411 13.61 -7.52 -46.62
CA PHE A 411 12.33 -6.90 -46.99
C PHE A 411 12.37 -5.40 -47.30
N THR A 412 13.55 -4.76 -47.38
CA THR A 412 13.68 -3.36 -47.81
C THR A 412 13.03 -3.08 -49.18
N PRO A 413 13.25 -3.90 -50.22
CA PRO A 413 12.58 -3.70 -51.52
C PRO A 413 11.05 -3.84 -51.44
N TRP A 414 10.56 -4.70 -50.54
CA TRP A 414 9.12 -4.89 -50.33
C TRP A 414 8.49 -3.69 -49.60
N LEU A 415 9.23 -3.06 -48.69
CA LEU A 415 8.81 -1.84 -47.99
C LEU A 415 8.75 -0.65 -48.95
N GLU A 416 9.77 -0.47 -49.79
CA GLU A 416 9.83 0.60 -50.81
C GLU A 416 8.68 0.48 -51.81
N ASN A 417 8.36 -0.74 -52.26
CA ASN A 417 7.20 -1.01 -53.12
C ASN A 417 5.84 -0.65 -52.48
N ARG A 418 5.78 -0.37 -51.17
CA ARG A 418 4.59 0.07 -50.42
C ARG A 418 4.69 1.52 -49.95
N GLY A 419 5.63 2.29 -50.49
CA GLY A 419 5.83 3.72 -50.20
C GLY A 419 6.70 4.00 -48.97
N PHE A 420 7.30 2.98 -48.34
CA PHE A 420 8.33 3.18 -47.31
C PHE A 420 9.71 3.40 -47.93
N ASP A 421 9.82 4.49 -48.70
CA ASP A 421 11.07 4.98 -49.27
C ASP A 421 12.04 5.40 -48.15
N GLU A 422 13.32 5.57 -48.48
CA GLU A 422 14.38 5.91 -47.51
C GLU A 422 13.98 7.08 -46.59
N GLY A 423 13.43 8.16 -47.16
CA GLY A 423 12.94 9.31 -46.39
C GLY A 423 11.84 8.96 -45.37
N ASN A 424 10.88 8.11 -45.74
CA ASN A 424 9.78 7.70 -44.87
C ASN A 424 10.23 6.73 -43.75
N ARG A 425 11.21 5.85 -44.03
CA ARG A 425 11.85 5.00 -43.01
C ARG A 425 12.60 5.83 -41.97
N LEU A 426 13.35 6.83 -42.45
CA LEU A 426 14.07 7.76 -41.61
C LEU A 426 13.12 8.58 -40.74
N LEU A 427 12.11 9.18 -41.36
CA LEU A 427 11.11 9.98 -40.66
C LEU A 427 10.38 9.16 -39.58
N THR A 428 9.98 7.93 -39.89
CA THR A 428 9.34 7.01 -38.92
C THR A 428 10.24 6.77 -37.70
N THR A 429 11.52 6.47 -37.93
CA THR A 429 12.49 6.24 -36.84
C THR A 429 12.67 7.48 -35.97
N TRP A 430 12.78 8.65 -36.59
CA TRP A 430 12.89 9.93 -35.89
C TRP A 430 11.60 10.31 -35.13
N MET A 431 10.42 9.99 -35.64
CA MET A 431 9.14 10.21 -34.92
C MET A 431 9.10 9.44 -33.60
N PHE A 432 9.53 8.17 -33.60
CA PHE A 432 9.58 7.36 -32.37
C PHE A 432 10.57 7.92 -31.36
N ILE A 433 11.79 8.28 -31.81
CA ILE A 433 12.82 8.88 -30.97
C ILE A 433 12.36 10.23 -30.41
N GLY A 434 11.86 11.11 -31.28
CA GLY A 434 11.40 12.46 -30.95
C GLY A 434 10.24 12.47 -29.96
N PHE A 435 9.27 11.55 -30.11
CA PHE A 435 8.15 11.44 -29.16
C PHE A 435 8.62 11.01 -27.76
N GLY A 436 9.51 10.00 -27.67
CA GLY A 436 10.11 9.60 -26.39
C GLY A 436 10.94 10.71 -25.75
N GLN A 437 11.72 11.43 -26.56
CA GLN A 437 12.51 12.57 -26.15
C GLN A 437 11.64 13.76 -25.67
N ALA A 438 10.48 14.00 -26.29
CA ALA A 438 9.53 15.02 -25.85
C ALA A 438 9.01 14.76 -24.44
N ILE A 439 8.59 13.51 -24.16
CA ILE A 439 8.10 13.11 -22.84
C ILE A 439 9.23 13.17 -21.79
N PHE A 440 10.43 12.71 -22.17
CA PHE A 440 11.62 12.84 -21.33
C PHE A 440 11.92 14.31 -20.99
N LEU A 441 12.00 15.18 -22.00
CA LEU A 441 12.37 16.59 -21.82
C LEU A 441 11.33 17.34 -20.98
N PHE A 442 10.04 17.07 -21.19
CA PHE A 442 8.96 17.60 -20.37
C PHE A 442 9.12 17.21 -18.89
N THR A 443 9.32 15.93 -18.60
CA THR A 443 9.49 15.46 -17.21
C THR A 443 10.81 15.89 -16.58
N TRP A 444 11.88 15.93 -17.35
CA TRP A 444 13.19 16.42 -16.93
C TRP A 444 13.15 17.90 -16.54
N LEU A 445 12.52 18.75 -17.36
CA LEU A 445 12.42 20.19 -17.12
C LEU A 445 11.71 20.50 -15.79
N LEU A 446 10.66 19.74 -15.47
CA LEU A 446 9.96 19.86 -14.19
C LEU A 446 10.78 19.29 -13.03
N SER A 447 11.57 18.25 -13.29
CA SER A 447 12.36 17.54 -12.29
C SER A 447 13.63 18.27 -11.89
N ILE A 448 14.22 19.12 -12.74
CA ILE A 448 15.49 19.81 -12.47
C ILE A 448 15.46 20.64 -11.18
N ILE A 449 14.28 21.15 -10.79
CA ILE A 449 14.05 21.90 -9.55
C ILE A 449 14.42 21.07 -8.30
N ARG A 450 14.34 19.73 -8.37
CA ARG A 450 14.70 18.82 -7.27
C ARG A 450 16.20 18.56 -7.15
N TYR A 451 17.03 19.02 -8.09
CA TYR A 451 18.49 18.78 -8.07
C TYR A 451 19.17 19.33 -6.81
N SER A 452 18.83 20.56 -6.38
CA SER A 452 19.43 21.19 -5.19
C SER A 452 19.04 20.49 -3.87
N PRO A 453 17.75 20.20 -3.61
CA PRO A 453 17.35 19.37 -2.46
C PRO A 453 18.04 18.00 -2.42
N LEU A 454 18.16 17.33 -3.58
CA LEU A 454 18.79 16.00 -3.69
C LEU A 454 20.26 15.97 -3.22
N LEU A 455 21.00 17.07 -3.37
CA LEU A 455 22.38 17.16 -2.89
C LEU A 455 22.48 17.18 -1.36
N LYS A 456 21.41 17.59 -0.66
CA LYS A 456 21.35 17.66 0.81
C LYS A 456 20.94 16.33 1.45
N LEU A 457 20.30 15.44 0.69
CA LEU A 457 19.86 14.14 1.17
C LEU A 457 21.03 13.27 1.65
N ARG A 458 20.85 12.66 2.82
CA ARG A 458 21.80 11.70 3.39
C ARG A 458 21.27 10.28 3.21
N PHE A 459 22.12 9.40 2.70
CA PHE A 459 21.79 7.99 2.50
C PHE A 459 22.64 7.12 3.42
N ASP A 460 21.97 6.34 4.26
CA ASP A 460 22.59 5.33 5.10
C ASP A 460 22.63 3.99 4.35
N LEU A 461 23.82 3.56 3.91
CA LEU A 461 24.00 2.48 2.93
C LEU A 461 23.97 1.06 3.51
N ASN A 462 24.30 0.90 4.81
CA ASN A 462 24.36 -0.41 5.48
C ASN A 462 23.76 -0.34 6.90
N PRO A 463 22.46 -0.04 7.05
CA PRO A 463 21.80 -0.04 8.35
C PRO A 463 21.66 -1.46 8.91
N ASP A 464 21.30 -2.45 8.08
CA ASP A 464 21.00 -3.82 8.51
C ASP A 464 22.23 -4.52 9.12
N GLU A 465 23.38 -4.46 8.46
CA GLU A 465 24.64 -5.03 8.95
C GLU A 465 25.08 -4.39 10.28
N ARG A 466 24.84 -3.09 10.45
CA ARG A 466 25.16 -2.37 11.69
C ARG A 466 24.19 -2.71 12.82
N ARG A 467 22.90 -2.82 12.54
CA ARG A 467 21.87 -3.25 13.50
C ARG A 467 22.13 -4.67 13.97
N GLU A 468 22.34 -5.62 13.04
CA GLU A 468 22.66 -7.00 13.40
C GLU A 468 23.96 -7.10 14.21
N GLY A 469 25.00 -6.34 13.83
CA GLY A 469 26.23 -6.23 14.61
C GLY A 469 25.97 -5.68 16.01
N ALA A 470 25.29 -4.53 16.11
CA ALA A 470 24.99 -3.87 17.38
C ALA A 470 24.11 -4.73 18.30
N VAL A 471 23.12 -5.44 17.76
CA VAL A 471 22.29 -6.39 18.53
C VAL A 471 23.15 -7.53 19.08
N LYS A 472 24.09 -8.06 18.28
CA LYS A 472 25.02 -9.12 18.71
C LYS A 472 26.06 -8.64 19.73
N PHE A 473 26.52 -7.39 19.66
CA PHE A 473 27.58 -6.84 20.52
C PHE A 473 27.08 -6.13 21.80
N ALA A 474 25.90 -5.50 21.77
CA ALA A 474 25.48 -4.56 22.82
C ALA A 474 24.26 -4.97 23.63
N GLY A 475 23.73 -6.20 23.47
CA GLY A 475 22.56 -6.64 24.24
C GLY A 475 21.35 -5.71 24.04
N GLY A 476 21.07 -5.32 22.79
CA GLY A 476 20.05 -4.34 22.40
C GLY A 476 18.60 -4.67 22.77
N ASP A 477 18.36 -5.79 23.46
CA ASP A 477 17.04 -6.27 23.89
C ASP A 477 16.37 -5.34 24.92
N TRP A 478 17.16 -4.60 25.72
CA TRP A 478 16.62 -3.77 26.80
C TRP A 478 15.73 -2.61 26.31
N MET A 479 16.04 -2.01 25.15
CA MET A 479 15.22 -0.92 24.58
C MET A 479 13.88 -1.46 24.13
N ARG A 480 13.90 -2.64 23.49
CA ARG A 480 12.71 -3.33 23.02
C ARG A 480 11.83 -3.75 24.21
N ASP A 481 12.42 -4.34 25.24
CA ASP A 481 11.71 -4.73 26.46
C ASP A 481 11.06 -3.53 27.15
N LEU A 482 11.77 -2.40 27.24
CA LEU A 482 11.23 -1.17 27.82
C LEU A 482 10.04 -0.63 27.01
N VAL A 483 10.12 -0.63 25.69
CA VAL A 483 9.05 -0.17 24.80
C VAL A 483 7.84 -1.12 24.86
N ASP A 484 8.08 -2.44 24.82
CA ASP A 484 7.03 -3.45 24.94
C ASP A 484 6.33 -3.38 26.30
N GLU A 485 7.06 -3.25 27.41
CA GLU A 485 6.50 -3.13 28.76
C GLU A 485 5.67 -1.84 28.91
N ALA A 486 6.19 -0.72 28.40
CA ALA A 486 5.45 0.55 28.41
C ALA A 486 4.16 0.47 27.56
N ALA A 487 4.21 -0.18 26.41
CA ALA A 487 3.03 -0.38 25.56
C ALA A 487 1.98 -1.28 26.23
N ILE A 488 2.40 -2.40 26.85
CA ILE A 488 1.52 -3.34 27.56
C ILE A 488 0.84 -2.66 28.77
N ASN A 489 1.56 -1.79 29.49
CA ASN A 489 1.03 -1.04 30.63
C ASN A 489 0.24 0.24 30.23
N GLU A 490 0.01 0.48 28.94
CA GLU A 490 -0.58 1.72 28.41
C GLU A 490 0.12 3.01 28.92
N ASP A 491 1.44 2.95 29.20
CA ASP A 491 2.23 4.09 29.68
C ASP A 491 2.68 5.00 28.52
N LEU A 492 1.75 5.85 28.08
CA LEU A 492 2.00 6.82 27.02
C LEU A 492 3.09 7.83 27.37
N ASP A 493 3.16 8.25 28.63
CA ASP A 493 4.20 9.17 29.11
C ASP A 493 5.60 8.53 28.98
N GLY A 494 5.75 7.25 29.38
CA GLY A 494 6.98 6.48 29.17
C GLY A 494 7.39 6.36 27.71
N LEU A 495 6.44 6.08 26.81
CA LEU A 495 6.70 6.00 25.36
C LEU A 495 7.13 7.35 24.77
N ILE A 496 6.48 8.46 25.17
CA ILE A 496 6.82 9.81 24.70
C ILE A 496 8.18 10.24 25.23
N GLN A 497 8.49 9.97 26.50
CA GLN A 497 9.78 10.27 27.11
C GLN A 497 10.91 9.49 26.43
N PHE A 498 10.69 8.21 26.12
CA PHE A 498 11.67 7.38 25.39
C PHE A 498 12.00 7.97 24.01
N GLN A 499 11.00 8.45 23.28
CA GLN A 499 11.20 9.09 21.98
C GLN A 499 12.05 10.37 22.09
N ARG A 500 11.79 11.20 23.11
CA ARG A 500 12.50 12.48 23.33
C ARG A 500 13.90 12.29 23.90
N ARG A 501 14.16 11.16 24.57
CA ARG A 501 15.46 10.88 25.21
C ARG A 501 16.59 10.75 24.18
N SER A 502 17.73 11.37 24.45
CA SER A 502 18.98 11.04 23.77
C SER A 502 19.54 9.74 24.35
N ILE A 503 19.74 8.73 23.50
CA ILE A 503 20.28 7.42 23.88
C ILE A 503 21.62 7.27 23.18
N GLU A 504 22.67 6.97 23.94
CA GLU A 504 23.99 6.65 23.40
C GLU A 504 23.95 5.23 22.81
N GLY A 505 24.35 5.06 21.55
CA GLY A 505 24.30 3.77 20.85
C GLY A 505 24.32 3.94 19.33
N ASP A 506 24.15 2.83 18.59
CA ASP A 506 24.02 2.90 17.14
C ASP A 506 22.72 3.63 16.77
N ALA A 507 22.86 4.71 16.00
CA ALA A 507 21.76 5.58 15.65
C ALA A 507 20.65 4.84 14.88
N ALA A 508 20.98 3.79 14.11
CA ALA A 508 19.99 3.00 13.37
C ALA A 508 19.10 2.15 14.31
N LEU A 509 19.70 1.51 15.32
CA LEU A 509 18.96 0.72 16.32
C LEU A 509 18.09 1.62 17.20
N VAL A 510 18.64 2.73 17.71
CA VAL A 510 17.87 3.69 18.52
C VAL A 510 16.70 4.27 17.72
N ARG A 511 16.91 4.60 16.44
CA ARG A 511 15.83 5.08 15.55
C ARG A 511 14.75 4.02 15.35
N HIS A 512 15.12 2.76 15.19
CA HIS A 512 14.15 1.66 15.07
C HIS A 512 13.25 1.55 16.31
N GLU A 513 13.85 1.53 17.49
CA GLU A 513 13.09 1.41 18.75
C GLU A 513 12.25 2.66 19.04
N LYS A 514 12.73 3.85 18.66
CA LYS A 514 11.93 5.07 18.74
C LYS A 514 10.74 5.05 17.77
N ALA A 515 10.91 4.55 16.55
CA ALA A 515 9.82 4.36 15.61
C ALA A 515 8.79 3.35 16.13
N ARG A 516 9.25 2.26 16.76
CA ARG A 516 8.40 1.28 17.46
C ARG A 516 7.62 1.91 18.62
N ALA A 517 8.28 2.74 19.43
CA ALA A 517 7.61 3.48 20.52
C ALA A 517 6.55 4.45 19.99
N ARG A 518 6.85 5.17 18.90
CA ARG A 518 5.90 6.09 18.24
C ARG A 518 4.71 5.34 17.63
N MET A 519 4.98 4.19 17.01
CA MET A 519 3.97 3.29 16.48
C MET A 519 2.97 2.88 17.57
N TRP A 520 3.45 2.41 18.73
CA TRP A 520 2.61 2.04 19.86
C TRP A 520 1.85 3.22 20.46
N GLU A 521 2.51 4.37 20.66
CA GLU A 521 1.86 5.58 21.17
C GLU A 521 0.66 5.96 20.29
N LEU A 522 0.85 6.03 18.98
CA LEU A 522 -0.20 6.42 18.04
C LEU A 522 -1.34 5.38 17.98
N ALA A 523 -1.01 4.09 18.07
CA ALA A 523 -2.01 3.01 18.06
C ALA A 523 -2.89 3.02 19.32
N ILE A 524 -2.30 3.15 20.51
CA ILE A 524 -3.03 3.21 21.80
C ILE A 524 -3.95 4.43 21.83
N ARG A 525 -3.52 5.55 21.24
CA ARG A 525 -4.33 6.78 21.11
C ARG A 525 -5.43 6.69 20.04
N GLY A 526 -5.46 5.64 19.24
CA GLY A 526 -6.42 5.46 18.13
C GLY A 526 -6.14 6.34 16.91
N LEU A 527 -4.91 6.86 16.76
CA LEU A 527 -4.46 7.67 15.63
C LEU A 527 -4.05 6.80 14.42
N TRP A 528 -5.00 5.98 13.95
CA TRP A 528 -4.75 4.83 13.08
C TRP A 528 -4.00 5.10 11.77
N PRO A 529 -4.32 6.12 10.95
CA PRO A 529 -3.55 6.36 9.72
C PRO A 529 -2.08 6.67 9.99
N LYS A 530 -1.79 7.44 11.04
CA LYS A 530 -0.41 7.75 11.45
C LYS A 530 0.27 6.52 12.02
N ALA A 531 -0.44 5.73 12.84
CA ALA A 531 0.08 4.46 13.37
C ALA A 531 0.43 3.47 12.24
N ILE A 532 -0.38 3.37 11.19
CA ILE A 532 -0.10 2.53 10.01
C ILE A 532 1.15 3.01 9.29
N GLU A 533 1.34 4.33 9.12
CA GLU A 533 2.54 4.87 8.48
C GLU A 533 3.81 4.55 9.27
N GLU A 534 3.78 4.70 10.59
CA GLU A 534 4.89 4.32 11.47
C GLU A 534 5.10 2.80 11.49
N ALA A 535 4.04 2.00 11.53
CA ALA A 535 4.13 0.54 11.45
C ALA A 535 4.74 0.06 10.13
N LYS A 536 4.37 0.69 9.01
CA LYS A 536 5.01 0.44 7.70
C LYS A 536 6.50 0.81 7.71
N LYS A 537 6.91 1.86 8.43
CA LYS A 537 8.33 2.21 8.60
C LYS A 537 9.06 1.14 9.42
N VAL A 538 8.50 0.73 10.56
CA VAL A 538 9.07 -0.32 11.42
C VAL A 538 9.18 -1.64 10.65
N LEU A 539 8.13 -2.04 9.93
CA LEU A 539 8.11 -3.25 9.11
C LEU A 539 9.15 -3.20 7.97
N ALA A 540 9.27 -2.06 7.28
CA ALA A 540 10.26 -1.87 6.23
C ALA A 540 11.70 -1.93 6.77
N GLN A 541 11.95 -1.30 7.92
CA GLN A 541 13.23 -1.38 8.62
C GLN A 541 13.56 -2.79 9.13
N GLY A 542 12.54 -3.58 9.52
CA GLY A 542 12.67 -4.99 9.88
C GLY A 542 12.72 -5.94 8.68
N GLY A 543 12.76 -5.42 7.44
CA GLY A 543 12.87 -6.21 6.22
C GLY A 543 11.62 -7.02 5.84
N GLY A 544 10.46 -6.71 6.44
CA GLY A 544 9.22 -7.46 6.24
C GLY A 544 8.97 -8.54 7.30
N ASP A 545 9.96 -8.82 8.16
CA ASP A 545 9.93 -9.86 9.20
C ASP A 545 9.59 -9.28 10.58
N ASP A 546 8.50 -8.51 10.66
CA ASP A 546 7.92 -8.05 11.94
C ASP A 546 6.41 -8.30 11.96
N ASP A 547 6.01 -9.44 12.53
CA ASP A 547 4.61 -9.85 12.65
C ASP A 547 3.79 -8.86 13.47
N ILE A 548 4.38 -8.24 14.50
CA ILE A 548 3.71 -7.24 15.35
C ILE A 548 3.34 -6.02 14.52
N ALA A 549 4.29 -5.48 13.76
CA ALA A 549 4.03 -4.34 12.88
C ALA A 549 2.97 -4.69 11.81
N ARG A 550 2.98 -5.92 11.27
CA ARG A 550 1.99 -6.37 10.29
C ARG A 550 0.59 -6.54 10.89
N MET A 551 0.47 -7.12 12.09
CA MET A 551 -0.78 -7.19 12.84
C MET A 551 -1.32 -5.80 13.19
N LEU A 552 -0.44 -4.86 13.53
CA LEU A 552 -0.84 -3.48 13.80
C LEU A 552 -1.36 -2.78 12.53
N ILE A 553 -0.74 -3.01 11.37
CA ILE A 553 -1.23 -2.53 10.06
C ILE A 553 -2.62 -3.10 9.78
N ALA A 554 -2.82 -4.40 10.00
CA ALA A 554 -4.12 -5.04 9.84
C ALA A 554 -5.18 -4.42 10.78
N THR A 555 -4.84 -4.26 12.05
CA THR A 555 -5.69 -3.64 13.08
C THR A 555 -6.06 -2.21 12.71
N GLY A 556 -5.09 -1.41 12.25
CA GLY A 556 -5.34 -0.06 11.77
C GLY A 556 -6.22 0.00 10.53
N HIS A 557 -6.08 -0.94 9.61
CA HIS A 557 -6.98 -1.06 8.46
C HIS A 557 -8.40 -1.46 8.86
N MET A 558 -8.58 -2.36 9.85
CA MET A 558 -9.89 -2.69 10.41
C MET A 558 -10.55 -1.47 11.06
N ALA A 559 -9.80 -0.74 11.89
CA ALA A 559 -10.25 0.48 12.55
C ALA A 559 -10.61 1.59 11.53
N SER A 560 -9.85 1.68 10.43
CA SER A 560 -10.09 2.62 9.32
C SER A 560 -11.17 2.14 8.33
N ARG A 561 -11.87 1.04 8.63
CA ARG A 561 -12.97 0.46 7.83
C ARG A 561 -12.54 0.01 6.43
N ARG A 562 -11.30 -0.46 6.29
CA ARG A 562 -10.71 -1.04 5.06
C ARG A 562 -10.45 -2.54 5.26
N LEU A 563 -11.52 -3.32 5.40
CA LEU A 563 -11.43 -4.75 5.75
C LEU A 563 -10.66 -5.58 4.71
N ASP A 564 -10.80 -5.26 3.43
CA ASP A 564 -10.07 -5.96 2.36
C ASP A 564 -8.55 -5.80 2.48
N ALA A 565 -8.08 -4.62 2.88
CA ALA A 565 -6.65 -4.36 3.13
C ALA A 565 -6.18 -5.03 4.42
N ALA A 566 -7.04 -5.11 5.44
CA ALA A 566 -6.74 -5.84 6.67
C ALA A 566 -6.57 -7.35 6.41
N ARG A 567 -7.47 -7.96 5.62
CA ARG A 567 -7.36 -9.37 5.19
C ARG A 567 -6.06 -9.65 4.44
N GLU A 568 -5.61 -8.71 3.60
CA GLU A 568 -4.34 -8.84 2.90
C GLU A 568 -3.13 -8.74 3.83
N ALA A 569 -3.16 -7.83 4.81
CA ALA A 569 -2.11 -7.69 5.80
C ALA A 569 -2.00 -8.91 6.74
N LEU A 570 -3.13 -9.54 7.11
CA LEU A 570 -3.13 -10.78 7.90
C LEU A 570 -2.67 -12.00 7.09
N HIS A 571 -2.76 -11.94 5.77
CA HIS A 571 -2.44 -13.07 4.91
C HIS A 571 -0.93 -13.35 4.87
N GLY A 572 -0.52 -14.51 5.38
CA GLY A 572 0.88 -14.95 5.37
C GLY A 572 1.67 -14.58 6.62
N LEU A 573 0.99 -14.20 7.71
CA LEU A 573 1.56 -14.30 9.06
C LEU A 573 1.86 -15.77 9.35
N GLN A 574 3.09 -16.08 9.74
CA GLN A 574 3.46 -17.43 10.20
C GLN A 574 3.00 -17.55 11.65
N GLN A 575 2.15 -18.52 11.95
CA GLN A 575 1.69 -18.74 13.32
C GLN A 575 2.64 -19.73 14.00
N PRO A 576 3.44 -19.30 14.99
CA PRO A 576 4.03 -20.25 15.91
C PRO A 576 2.91 -20.96 16.69
N GLU A 577 3.13 -22.23 17.04
CA GLU A 577 2.15 -23.01 17.79
C GLU A 577 1.76 -22.29 19.11
N GLY A 578 0.46 -22.12 19.36
CA GLY A 578 -0.06 -21.47 20.57
C GLY A 578 -0.11 -19.94 20.57
N TYR A 579 0.07 -19.28 19.43
CA TYR A 579 -0.09 -17.83 19.27
C TYR A 579 -1.37 -17.46 18.51
N ASP A 580 -2.43 -17.18 19.26
CA ASP A 580 -3.80 -17.09 18.71
C ASP A 580 -4.19 -15.69 18.21
N GLU A 581 -3.44 -14.63 18.56
CA GLU A 581 -3.80 -13.25 18.21
C GLU A 581 -4.04 -13.03 16.69
N PRO A 582 -3.22 -13.57 15.76
CA PRO A 582 -3.49 -13.45 14.32
C PRO A 582 -4.85 -14.05 13.91
N GLU A 583 -5.26 -15.15 14.55
CA GLU A 583 -6.55 -15.81 14.28
C GLU A 583 -7.71 -15.02 14.85
N LEU A 584 -7.57 -14.51 16.08
CA LEU A 584 -8.55 -13.62 16.70
C LEU A 584 -8.74 -12.35 15.88
N LEU A 585 -7.66 -11.76 15.36
CA LEU A 585 -7.74 -10.61 14.46
C LEU A 585 -8.46 -10.96 13.15
N ALA A 586 -8.19 -12.14 12.57
CA ALA A 586 -8.90 -12.61 11.38
C ALA A 586 -10.39 -12.84 11.65
N PHE A 587 -10.72 -13.46 12.79
CA PHE A 587 -12.09 -13.67 13.26
C PHE A 587 -12.82 -12.33 13.41
N VAL A 588 -12.23 -11.37 14.12
CA VAL A 588 -12.83 -10.04 14.32
C VAL A 588 -12.96 -9.29 12.99
N CYS A 589 -12.00 -9.44 12.07
CA CYS A 589 -12.06 -8.85 10.73
C CYS A 589 -13.27 -9.37 9.94
N GLU A 590 -13.50 -10.68 9.95
CA GLU A 590 -14.65 -11.29 9.28
C GLU A 590 -15.97 -11.00 10.02
N TRP A 591 -15.95 -10.94 11.35
CA TRP A 591 -17.12 -10.56 12.15
C TRP A 591 -17.57 -9.13 11.87
N LEU A 592 -16.63 -8.20 11.70
CA LEU A 592 -16.87 -6.80 11.34
C LEU A 592 -17.64 -6.60 10.02
N ASP A 593 -17.63 -7.62 9.14
CA ASP A 593 -18.37 -7.65 7.87
C ASP A 593 -19.63 -8.54 7.98
N PRO A 594 -20.81 -7.97 8.28
CA PRO A 594 -22.04 -8.75 8.39
C PRO A 594 -22.58 -9.27 7.04
N TRP A 595 -22.02 -8.84 5.90
CA TRP A 595 -22.58 -9.15 4.58
C TRP A 595 -21.73 -10.12 3.76
N GLN A 596 -20.42 -10.09 3.91
CA GLN A 596 -19.48 -10.98 3.22
C GLN A 596 -18.66 -11.85 4.17
N GLY A 597 -18.69 -11.56 5.47
CA GLY A 597 -17.95 -12.33 6.47
C GLY A 597 -18.47 -13.75 6.60
N MET A 598 -17.53 -14.68 6.75
CA MET A 598 -17.81 -16.13 6.83
C MET A 598 -18.08 -16.64 8.25
N VAL A 599 -17.90 -15.78 9.27
CA VAL A 599 -18.08 -16.14 10.67
C VAL A 599 -19.56 -16.30 11.03
N THR A 600 -19.88 -17.48 11.50
CA THR A 600 -21.18 -17.92 12.01
C THR A 600 -21.23 -17.90 13.53
N GLU A 601 -22.42 -18.08 14.12
CA GLU A 601 -22.55 -18.20 15.57
C GLU A 601 -21.87 -19.47 16.11
N ASP A 602 -21.71 -20.50 15.27
CA ASP A 602 -21.05 -21.75 15.65
C ASP A 602 -19.54 -21.57 15.87
N ASP A 603 -18.91 -20.64 15.16
CA ASP A 603 -17.47 -20.37 15.29
C ASP A 603 -17.10 -19.72 16.65
N PHE A 604 -18.09 -19.23 17.42
CA PHE A 604 -17.84 -18.75 18.79
C PHE A 604 -17.49 -19.89 19.76
N TRP A 605 -17.94 -21.12 19.47
CA TRP A 605 -17.65 -22.29 20.30
C TRP A 605 -16.15 -22.65 20.25
N ASP A 606 -15.47 -22.37 19.15
CA ASP A 606 -14.03 -22.62 19.01
C ASP A 606 -13.20 -21.70 19.92
N TRP A 607 -13.76 -20.55 20.31
CA TRP A 607 -13.08 -19.52 21.10
C TRP A 607 -13.70 -19.31 22.49
N GLU A 608 -14.37 -20.32 23.04
CA GLU A 608 -14.91 -20.26 24.39
C GLU A 608 -13.82 -19.91 25.41
N ASN A 609 -14.19 -19.08 26.39
CA ASN A 609 -13.29 -18.58 27.44
C ASN A 609 -12.16 -17.67 26.93
N ASN A 610 -12.28 -17.07 25.75
CA ASN A 610 -11.38 -16.01 25.31
C ASN A 610 -11.94 -14.62 25.68
N SER A 611 -11.14 -13.82 26.38
CA SER A 611 -11.57 -12.49 26.87
C SER A 611 -11.95 -11.51 25.76
N CYS A 612 -11.33 -11.60 24.58
CA CYS A 612 -11.68 -10.78 23.41
C CYS A 612 -13.09 -11.12 22.87
N ILE A 613 -13.39 -12.40 22.76
CA ILE A 613 -14.67 -12.90 22.21
C ILE A 613 -15.81 -12.67 23.20
N ASP A 614 -15.58 -12.93 24.49
CA ASP A 614 -16.55 -12.65 25.55
C ASP A 614 -16.89 -11.16 25.65
N HIS A 615 -15.88 -10.27 25.49
CA HIS A 615 -16.10 -8.83 25.41
C HIS A 615 -16.93 -8.45 24.18
N LEU A 616 -16.66 -9.05 23.02
CA LEU A 616 -17.43 -8.83 21.81
C LEU A 616 -18.91 -9.24 22.00
N GLN A 617 -19.17 -10.38 22.62
CA GLN A 617 -20.53 -10.81 22.96
C GLN A 617 -21.19 -9.84 23.96
N ALA A 618 -20.46 -9.39 24.98
CA ALA A 618 -20.95 -8.41 25.95
C ALA A 618 -21.34 -7.08 25.27
N LEU A 619 -20.53 -6.57 24.34
CA LEU A 619 -20.85 -5.38 23.54
C LEU A 619 -22.12 -5.56 22.71
N MET A 620 -22.31 -6.73 22.09
CA MET A 620 -23.52 -7.02 21.33
C MET A 620 -24.77 -7.06 22.23
N ARG A 621 -24.66 -7.63 23.44
CA ARG A 621 -25.74 -7.61 24.45
C ARG A 621 -26.04 -6.18 24.91
N MET A 622 -25.01 -5.37 25.15
CA MET A 622 -25.15 -3.94 25.49
C MET A 622 -25.84 -3.16 24.36
N LEU A 623 -25.46 -3.39 23.11
CA LEU A 623 -26.07 -2.74 21.95
C LEU A 623 -27.55 -3.16 21.76
N ARG A 624 -27.88 -4.44 21.96
CA ARG A 624 -29.27 -4.97 21.91
C ARG A 624 -30.21 -4.21 22.85
N GLY A 625 -29.70 -3.78 24.01
CA GLY A 625 -30.48 -3.10 25.04
C GLY A 625 -30.26 -1.61 25.21
N TRP A 626 -29.29 -1.00 24.51
CA TRP A 626 -28.70 0.28 24.92
C TRP A 626 -28.31 0.29 26.41
N GLN A 627 -27.79 -0.83 26.89
CA GLN A 627 -27.39 -1.01 28.29
C GLN A 627 -25.96 -0.50 28.50
N PRO A 628 -25.65 0.07 29.68
CA PRO A 628 -24.32 0.60 29.98
C PRO A 628 -23.32 -0.48 30.41
N SER A 629 -23.82 -1.61 30.92
CA SER A 629 -23.06 -2.80 31.29
C SER A 629 -23.93 -4.05 31.08
N PRO A 630 -23.33 -5.24 30.85
CA PRO A 630 -24.05 -6.50 30.95
C PRO A 630 -24.46 -6.78 32.40
N ASN A 631 -25.39 -7.71 32.60
CA ASN A 631 -25.83 -8.14 33.94
C ASN A 631 -24.87 -9.19 34.56
N ASP A 632 -24.13 -9.91 33.74
CA ASP A 632 -23.23 -10.99 34.17
C ASP A 632 -21.87 -10.42 34.54
N GLU A 633 -21.27 -10.91 35.63
CA GLU A 633 -19.88 -10.58 35.96
C GLU A 633 -18.93 -11.25 34.95
N SER A 634 -17.86 -10.54 34.57
CA SER A 634 -16.86 -11.07 33.66
C SER A 634 -16.11 -12.23 34.30
N ILE A 635 -15.98 -13.34 33.58
CA ILE A 635 -15.19 -14.52 34.02
C ILE A 635 -13.69 -14.17 34.11
N HIS A 636 -13.22 -13.26 33.25
CA HIS A 636 -11.81 -12.89 33.10
C HIS A 636 -11.39 -11.68 33.94
N ASN A 637 -10.11 -11.65 34.33
CA ASN A 637 -9.47 -10.54 35.07
C ASN A 637 -8.29 -9.88 34.30
N ASP A 638 -8.21 -10.14 33.00
CA ASP A 638 -7.17 -9.68 32.10
C ASP A 638 -7.27 -8.17 31.82
N ARG A 639 -6.19 -7.58 31.29
CA ARG A 639 -6.14 -6.17 30.87
C ARG A 639 -7.26 -5.78 29.90
N LEU A 640 -7.56 -6.63 28.91
CA LEU A 640 -8.63 -6.36 27.95
C LEU A 640 -9.97 -6.14 28.66
N THR A 641 -10.28 -6.99 29.66
CA THR A 641 -11.50 -6.88 30.45
C THR A 641 -11.52 -5.61 31.31
N ARG A 642 -10.37 -5.18 31.85
CA ARG A 642 -10.26 -3.90 32.59
C ARG A 642 -10.52 -2.71 31.68
N VAL A 643 -9.95 -2.71 30.47
CA VAL A 643 -10.19 -1.66 29.46
C VAL A 643 -11.66 -1.64 29.03
N ALA A 644 -12.28 -2.81 28.85
CA ALA A 644 -13.71 -2.92 28.56
C ALA A 644 -14.58 -2.28 29.66
N LYS A 645 -14.26 -2.55 30.93
CA LYS A 645 -14.96 -1.96 32.10
C LYS A 645 -14.84 -0.42 32.14
N LEU A 646 -13.75 0.19 31.67
CA LEU A 646 -13.65 1.66 31.55
C LEU A 646 -14.67 2.26 30.59
N SER A 647 -14.95 1.58 29.47
CA SER A 647 -16.01 1.98 28.54
C SER A 647 -17.38 1.92 29.21
N MET A 648 -17.63 0.89 30.03
CA MET A 648 -18.86 0.78 30.83
C MET A 648 -19.01 1.96 31.80
N VAL A 649 -17.94 2.39 32.48
CA VAL A 649 -17.97 3.61 33.34
C VAL A 649 -18.43 4.82 32.53
N SER A 650 -17.90 5.02 31.32
CA SER A 650 -18.33 6.12 30.44
C SER A 650 -19.82 6.07 30.11
N LEU A 651 -20.36 4.88 29.84
CA LEU A 651 -21.76 4.69 29.51
C LEU A 651 -22.67 4.84 30.73
N MET A 652 -22.24 4.38 31.90
CA MET A 652 -22.95 4.59 33.17
C MET A 652 -23.05 6.08 33.50
N ARG A 653 -21.96 6.85 33.33
CA ARG A 653 -21.97 8.32 33.47
C ARG A 653 -22.99 8.96 32.51
N ALA A 654 -22.98 8.56 31.24
CA ALA A 654 -23.93 9.08 30.24
C ALA A 654 -25.39 8.72 30.57
N GLN A 655 -25.61 7.55 31.18
CA GLN A 655 -26.93 7.10 31.64
C GLN A 655 -27.28 7.50 33.08
N ARG A 656 -26.51 8.42 33.68
CA ARG A 656 -26.76 9.00 35.02
C ARG A 656 -26.70 8.00 36.19
N LYS A 657 -25.96 6.91 36.03
CA LYS A 657 -25.66 5.95 37.11
C LYS A 657 -24.32 6.29 37.77
N HIS A 658 -24.26 7.45 38.44
CA HIS A 658 -23.01 8.01 38.95
C HIS A 658 -22.40 7.20 40.10
N ASP A 659 -23.23 6.60 40.95
CA ASP A 659 -22.77 5.77 42.07
C ASP A 659 -22.14 4.47 41.60
N ASP A 660 -22.83 3.75 40.71
CA ASP A 660 -22.32 2.53 40.08
C ASP A 660 -21.03 2.81 39.28
N ALA A 661 -21.00 3.94 38.54
CA ALA A 661 -19.84 4.35 37.77
C ALA A 661 -18.62 4.61 38.67
N LEU A 662 -18.81 5.33 39.79
CA LEU A 662 -17.74 5.59 40.74
C LEU A 662 -17.26 4.30 41.40
N ALA A 663 -18.18 3.45 41.86
CA ALA A 663 -17.84 2.17 42.50
C ALA A 663 -17.01 1.26 41.55
N LEU A 664 -17.42 1.16 40.28
CA LEU A 664 -16.67 0.41 39.28
C LEU A 664 -15.30 1.03 39.00
N SER A 665 -15.20 2.36 38.92
CA SER A 665 -13.91 3.03 38.72
C SER A 665 -12.94 2.82 39.90
N LEU A 666 -13.44 2.83 41.14
CA LEU A 666 -12.64 2.55 42.33
C LEU A 666 -12.22 1.08 42.41
N LYS A 667 -13.08 0.14 41.98
CA LYS A 667 -12.73 -1.28 41.83
C LYS A 667 -11.56 -1.46 40.86
N LEU A 668 -11.61 -0.80 39.70
CA LEU A 668 -10.52 -0.83 38.71
C LEU A 668 -9.20 -0.24 39.26
N ILE A 669 -9.26 0.83 40.06
CA ILE A 669 -8.07 1.39 40.71
C ILE A 669 -7.49 0.41 41.76
N ARG A 670 -8.33 -0.36 42.47
CA ARG A 670 -7.83 -1.39 43.41
C ARG A 670 -7.14 -2.54 42.68
N GLU A 671 -7.65 -2.92 41.51
CA GLU A 671 -7.05 -3.95 40.65
C GLU A 671 -5.74 -3.45 40.02
N GLU A 672 -5.69 -2.18 39.59
CA GLU A 672 -4.52 -1.55 38.98
C GLU A 672 -4.25 -0.15 39.54
N PRO A 673 -3.49 -0.04 40.65
CA PRO A 673 -3.28 1.22 41.34
C PRO A 673 -2.57 2.26 40.48
N THR A 674 -1.63 1.86 39.61
CA THR A 674 -0.82 2.76 38.76
C THR A 674 -1.52 3.18 37.46
N GLY A 675 -2.68 2.60 37.13
CA GLY A 675 -3.37 2.85 35.86
C GLY A 675 -3.86 4.29 35.71
N VAL A 676 -3.48 4.96 34.60
CA VAL A 676 -3.87 6.34 34.31
C VAL A 676 -5.37 6.47 34.01
N ARG A 677 -5.92 5.63 33.12
CA ARG A 677 -7.34 5.70 32.71
C ARG A 677 -8.33 5.42 33.85
N PRO A 678 -8.14 4.40 34.73
CA PRO A 678 -9.00 4.20 35.91
C PRO A 678 -9.06 5.44 36.83
N ARG A 679 -7.92 6.08 37.09
CA ARG A 679 -7.85 7.31 37.88
C ARG A 679 -8.55 8.49 37.21
N ILE A 680 -8.36 8.67 35.90
CA ILE A 680 -9.10 9.66 35.11
C ILE A 680 -10.60 9.38 35.19
N ALA A 681 -11.03 8.11 35.09
CA ALA A 681 -12.43 7.73 35.18
C ALA A 681 -13.03 8.08 36.55
N ALA A 682 -12.32 7.81 37.65
CA ALA A 682 -12.75 8.20 38.99
C ALA A 682 -12.84 9.72 39.16
N ALA A 683 -11.84 10.47 38.68
CA ALA A 683 -11.87 11.93 38.71
C ALA A 683 -13.08 12.50 37.94
N LEU A 684 -13.38 11.96 36.76
CA LEU A 684 -14.55 12.36 35.98
C LEU A 684 -15.89 11.99 36.66
N CYS A 685 -15.96 10.85 37.36
CA CYS A 685 -17.14 10.49 38.15
C CYS A 685 -17.36 11.42 39.36
N LEU A 686 -16.27 11.84 40.03
CA LEU A 686 -16.33 12.81 41.13
C LEU A 686 -16.81 14.20 40.64
N VAL A 687 -16.36 14.61 39.45
CA VAL A 687 -16.86 15.83 38.78
C VAL A 687 -18.38 15.77 38.54
N ASP A 688 -18.89 14.61 38.11
CA ASP A 688 -20.32 14.41 37.88
C ASP A 688 -21.14 14.44 39.18
N LYS A 689 -20.59 13.94 40.30
CA LYS A 689 -21.22 14.02 41.63
C LYS A 689 -21.20 15.44 42.21
N GLY A 690 -20.19 16.24 41.89
CA GLY A 690 -20.04 17.62 42.34
C GLY A 690 -18.86 17.85 43.30
N ASP A 691 -18.10 16.80 43.61
CA ASP A 691 -16.90 16.86 44.44
C ASP A 691 -15.67 17.13 43.56
N TRP A 692 -15.44 18.43 43.32
CA TRP A 692 -14.43 18.88 42.36
C TRP A 692 -13.03 18.93 42.98
N HIS A 693 -12.91 19.18 44.28
CA HIS A 693 -11.61 19.22 44.97
C HIS A 693 -11.03 17.82 45.06
N SER A 694 -11.85 16.80 45.29
CA SER A 694 -11.40 15.41 45.24
C SER A 694 -10.94 14.99 43.85
N ALA A 695 -11.65 15.41 42.80
CA ALA A 695 -11.20 15.19 41.42
C ALA A 695 -9.87 15.89 41.11
N ARG A 696 -9.66 17.10 41.65
CA ARG A 696 -8.41 17.85 41.50
C ARG A 696 -7.24 17.20 42.23
N SER A 697 -7.46 16.61 43.42
CA SER A 697 -6.43 15.84 44.13
C SER A 697 -5.91 14.68 43.25
N ILE A 698 -6.81 13.93 42.60
CA ILE A 698 -6.39 12.88 41.65
C ILE A 698 -5.61 13.46 40.47
N LEU A 699 -6.00 14.62 39.94
CA LEU A 699 -5.26 15.27 38.86
C LEU A 699 -3.85 15.69 39.30
N THR A 700 -3.69 16.29 40.49
CA THR A 700 -2.37 16.68 40.99
C THR A 700 -1.46 15.47 41.11
N GLU A 701 -2.02 14.34 41.55
CA GLU A 701 -1.28 13.09 41.62
C GLU A 701 -0.84 12.56 40.24
N LEU A 702 -1.74 12.60 39.26
CA LEU A 702 -1.45 12.17 37.89
C LEU A 702 -0.43 13.07 37.20
N LYS A 703 -0.38 14.37 37.53
CA LYS A 703 0.62 15.29 36.98
C LYS A 703 2.03 15.01 37.49
N GLU A 704 2.15 14.53 38.73
CA GLU A 704 3.43 14.13 39.30
C GLU A 704 3.94 12.83 38.68
N SER A 705 3.05 11.88 38.35
CA SER A 705 3.44 10.58 37.82
C SER A 705 3.52 10.53 36.29
N ASP A 706 2.58 11.15 35.57
CA ASP A 706 2.34 10.96 34.13
C ASP A 706 2.06 12.32 33.44
N GLY A 707 2.93 13.30 33.69
CA GLY A 707 2.72 14.69 33.28
C GLY A 707 2.66 14.94 31.76
N GLN A 708 3.31 14.10 30.93
CA GLN A 708 3.28 14.24 29.47
C GLN A 708 2.17 13.41 28.81
N ASP A 709 1.38 12.63 29.56
CA ASP A 709 0.29 11.83 28.98
C ASP A 709 -0.82 12.76 28.42
N PRO A 710 -1.15 12.68 27.12
CA PRO A 710 -2.20 13.49 26.51
C PRO A 710 -3.58 13.37 27.20
N ARG A 711 -3.87 12.22 27.81
CA ARG A 711 -5.12 11.97 28.55
C ARG A 711 -5.16 12.75 29.87
N VAL A 712 -4.01 12.87 30.55
CA VAL A 712 -3.86 13.67 31.79
C VAL A 712 -3.93 15.16 31.47
N LEU A 713 -3.28 15.59 30.37
CA LEU A 713 -3.39 16.95 29.85
C LEU A 713 -4.86 17.29 29.53
N ALA A 714 -5.60 16.39 28.90
CA ALA A 714 -7.03 16.56 28.64
C ALA A 714 -7.85 16.68 29.94
N LEU A 715 -7.61 15.83 30.94
CA LEU A 715 -8.26 15.95 32.25
C LEU A 715 -7.96 17.30 32.91
N SER A 716 -6.73 17.79 32.79
CA SER A 716 -6.34 19.10 33.33
C SER A 716 -7.11 20.25 32.68
N SER A 717 -7.31 20.18 31.36
CA SER A 717 -8.14 21.13 30.61
C SER A 717 -9.62 21.06 31.01
N ILE A 718 -10.13 19.85 31.28
CA ILE A 718 -11.50 19.62 31.76
C ILE A 718 -11.71 20.24 33.16
N LEU A 719 -10.69 20.16 34.01
CA LEU A 719 -10.70 20.72 35.36
C LEU A 719 -10.33 22.21 35.42
N GLY A 720 -10.20 22.89 34.28
CA GLY A 720 -10.04 24.35 34.20
C GLY A 720 -8.61 24.86 34.22
N GLN A 721 -7.62 24.05 33.81
CA GLN A 721 -6.26 24.53 33.53
C GLN A 721 -6.06 24.79 32.04
N VAL A 722 -5.28 25.82 31.70
CA VAL A 722 -4.98 26.18 30.30
C VAL A 722 -3.87 25.26 29.78
N VAL A 723 -4.14 24.56 28.67
CA VAL A 723 -3.22 23.65 27.98
C VAL A 723 -3.39 23.83 26.49
N ASP A 724 -2.30 23.65 25.73
CA ASP A 724 -2.30 23.77 24.28
C ASP A 724 -3.18 22.72 23.57
N GLU A 725 -3.87 23.14 22.51
CA GLU A 725 -4.81 22.31 21.72
C GLU A 725 -4.13 21.44 20.65
N GLU A 726 -2.83 21.16 20.76
CA GLU A 726 -2.09 20.38 19.76
C GLU A 726 -2.51 18.91 19.75
N GLU A 727 -2.70 18.34 20.94
CA GLU A 727 -3.07 16.95 21.16
C GLU A 727 -4.58 16.72 20.97
N ILE A 728 -4.96 15.57 20.38
CA ILE A 728 -6.36 15.27 20.06
C ILE A 728 -7.25 15.23 21.31
N GLU A 729 -6.74 14.67 22.41
CA GLU A 729 -7.46 14.48 23.66
C GLU A 729 -7.85 15.84 24.28
N VAL A 730 -6.96 16.84 24.20
CA VAL A 730 -7.21 18.22 24.65
C VAL A 730 -8.13 18.94 23.66
N ALA A 731 -7.86 18.80 22.36
CA ALA A 731 -8.64 19.41 21.30
C ALA A 731 -10.12 18.98 21.32
N LEU A 732 -10.41 17.70 21.60
CA LEU A 732 -11.78 17.20 21.73
C LEU A 732 -12.43 17.64 23.05
N ALA A 733 -11.66 17.88 24.11
CA ALA A 733 -12.17 18.31 25.41
C ALA A 733 -12.59 19.80 25.42
N VAL A 734 -11.76 20.69 24.86
CA VAL A 734 -11.94 22.16 24.94
C VAL A 734 -12.09 22.81 23.56
N GLY A 735 -11.37 22.34 22.55
CA GLY A 735 -11.23 22.97 21.23
C GLY A 735 -12.55 23.26 20.50
N LYS A 736 -12.54 24.31 19.66
CA LYS A 736 -13.69 24.77 18.87
C LYS A 736 -13.29 25.08 17.43
N GLY A 737 -14.24 24.93 16.49
CA GLY A 737 -14.12 25.46 15.12
C GLY A 737 -13.56 24.48 14.06
N LYS A 738 -13.11 25.04 12.93
CA LYS A 738 -12.75 24.28 11.71
C LYS A 738 -11.54 23.35 11.89
N LYS A 739 -10.66 23.63 12.86
CA LYS A 739 -9.47 22.82 13.16
C LYS A 739 -9.81 21.37 13.53
N MET A 740 -11.04 21.08 13.97
CA MET A 740 -11.47 19.73 14.37
C MET A 740 -11.66 18.76 13.19
N LYS A 741 -11.85 19.26 11.97
CA LYS A 741 -12.00 18.42 10.78
C LYS A 741 -10.80 17.51 10.53
N LYS A 742 -9.59 17.92 10.96
CA LYS A 742 -8.36 17.12 10.80
C LYS A 742 -8.42 15.79 11.56
N TRP A 743 -9.17 15.75 12.67
CA TRP A 743 -9.19 14.61 13.58
C TRP A 743 -10.12 13.48 13.13
N ILE A 744 -11.15 13.75 12.32
CA ILE A 744 -12.07 12.69 11.81
C ILE A 744 -11.32 11.63 11.00
N ASN A 745 -10.39 12.07 10.16
CA ASN A 745 -9.59 11.15 9.37
C ASN A 745 -8.50 10.52 10.23
N SER A 746 -7.93 11.28 11.17
CA SER A 746 -6.81 10.82 12.00
C SER A 746 -7.23 9.81 13.06
N ALA A 747 -8.44 9.91 13.61
CA ALA A 747 -8.96 9.05 14.68
C ALA A 747 -10.32 8.45 14.30
N PRO A 748 -10.35 7.44 13.40
CA PRO A 748 -11.60 6.91 12.84
C PRO A 748 -12.50 6.19 13.87
N VAL A 749 -11.95 5.80 15.02
CA VAL A 749 -12.64 5.06 16.09
C VAL A 749 -13.28 5.99 17.12
N ASN A 750 -12.84 7.25 17.20
CA ASN A 750 -13.36 8.18 18.19
C ASN A 750 -14.66 8.85 17.70
N ALA A 751 -15.80 8.43 18.27
CA ALA A 751 -17.11 8.95 17.86
C ALA A 751 -17.28 10.46 18.11
N ILE A 752 -16.62 11.02 19.14
CA ILE A 752 -16.72 12.45 19.45
C ILE A 752 -16.02 13.29 18.38
N ALA A 753 -14.96 12.79 17.75
CA ALA A 753 -14.32 13.46 16.62
C ALA A 753 -15.30 13.69 15.46
N GLY A 754 -16.19 12.72 15.17
CA GLY A 754 -17.26 12.85 14.18
C GLY A 754 -18.31 13.90 14.57
N LEU A 755 -18.75 13.90 15.83
CA LEU A 755 -19.76 14.84 16.33
C LEU A 755 -19.30 16.30 16.33
N MET A 756 -17.99 16.57 16.34
CA MET A 756 -17.44 17.92 16.28
C MET A 756 -17.61 18.60 14.91
N VAL A 757 -17.96 17.85 13.86
CA VAL A 757 -18.14 18.39 12.51
C VAL A 757 -19.63 18.47 12.17
N LYS A 758 -20.02 19.59 11.55
CA LYS A 758 -21.39 19.81 11.10
C LYS A 758 -21.79 18.71 10.11
N GLY A 759 -22.79 17.91 10.49
CA GLY A 759 -23.27 16.78 9.70
C GLY A 759 -22.57 15.45 9.98
N GLY A 760 -21.54 15.41 10.84
CA GLY A 760 -20.68 14.24 11.08
C GLY A 760 -21.27 13.11 11.92
N MET A 761 -22.60 12.99 11.95
CA MET A 761 -23.31 12.03 12.79
C MET A 761 -23.17 10.60 12.27
N ASP A 762 -23.12 10.42 10.95
CA ASP A 762 -22.87 9.12 10.34
C ASP A 762 -21.43 8.65 10.59
N GLU A 763 -20.43 9.53 10.53
CA GLU A 763 -19.06 9.19 10.93
C GLU A 763 -18.98 8.84 12.43
N ALA A 764 -19.68 9.56 13.30
CA ALA A 764 -19.71 9.24 14.74
C ALA A 764 -20.29 7.84 15.02
N ILE A 765 -21.37 7.47 14.31
CA ILE A 765 -22.00 6.16 14.47
C ILE A 765 -21.17 5.04 13.78
N SER A 766 -20.47 5.36 12.69
CA SER A 766 -19.47 4.48 12.07
C SER A 766 -18.28 4.20 13.00
N ALA A 767 -17.89 5.19 13.80
CA ALA A 767 -16.82 5.07 14.79
C ALA A 767 -17.26 4.22 16.00
N ASN A 768 -18.22 4.72 16.78
CA ASN A 768 -18.78 3.99 17.92
C ASN A 768 -20.23 4.40 18.18
N VAL A 769 -21.17 3.50 17.88
CA VAL A 769 -22.62 3.71 18.02
C VAL A 769 -23.07 3.94 19.46
N MET A 770 -22.32 3.45 20.45
CA MET A 770 -22.68 3.56 21.87
C MET A 770 -22.64 5.01 22.37
N VAL A 771 -22.02 5.94 21.63
CA VAL A 771 -22.10 7.38 21.94
C VAL A 771 -23.56 7.87 21.98
N ALA A 772 -24.44 7.28 21.17
CA ALA A 772 -25.85 7.61 21.09
C ALA A 772 -26.72 6.88 22.13
N ALA A 773 -26.15 5.95 22.92
CA ALA A 773 -26.92 5.06 23.79
C ALA A 773 -27.76 5.80 24.84
N HIS A 774 -27.22 6.87 25.43
CA HIS A 774 -27.93 7.67 26.44
C HIS A 774 -29.15 8.41 25.87
N GLU A 775 -29.03 8.96 24.67
CA GLU A 775 -30.16 9.62 24.00
C GLU A 775 -31.16 8.62 23.45
N ALA A 776 -30.68 7.52 22.87
CA ALA A 776 -31.51 6.45 22.32
C ALA A 776 -32.35 5.78 23.41
N SER A 777 -31.76 5.49 24.57
CA SER A 777 -32.49 4.97 25.74
C SER A 777 -33.52 5.98 26.26
N ARG A 778 -33.15 7.26 26.41
CA ARG A 778 -34.08 8.33 26.82
C ARG A 778 -35.28 8.49 25.87
N ARG A 779 -35.06 8.35 24.56
CA ARG A 779 -36.10 8.51 23.52
C ARG A 779 -36.82 7.21 23.16
N GLY A 780 -36.41 6.07 23.71
CA GLY A 780 -37.02 4.77 23.42
C GLY A 780 -36.79 4.27 21.99
N MET A 781 -35.64 4.60 21.38
CA MET A 781 -35.30 4.15 20.02
C MET A 781 -34.74 2.72 20.04
N PRO A 782 -35.35 1.74 19.32
CA PRO A 782 -34.76 0.41 19.20
C PRO A 782 -33.49 0.42 18.32
N PRO A 783 -32.46 -0.38 18.66
CA PRO A 783 -31.14 -0.35 18.00
C PRO A 783 -31.13 -0.95 16.59
N ILE A 784 -31.99 -1.93 16.30
CA ILE A 784 -32.01 -2.61 15.00
C ILE A 784 -32.46 -1.66 13.89
N TYR A 785 -31.66 -1.51 12.82
CA TYR A 785 -32.06 -0.76 11.63
C TYR A 785 -33.13 -1.53 10.82
N ARG A 786 -34.16 -0.82 10.35
CA ARG A 786 -35.26 -1.33 9.53
C ARG A 786 -35.58 -0.26 8.50
N ASP A 787 -35.78 -0.69 7.26
CA ASP A 787 -36.17 0.21 6.19
C ASP A 787 -37.56 0.79 6.44
N SER A 788 -37.77 2.02 5.97
CA SER A 788 -39.03 2.72 6.14
C SER A 788 -40.13 2.02 5.34
N VAL A 789 -41.18 1.53 6.02
CA VAL A 789 -42.36 0.92 5.37
C VAL A 789 -42.95 1.85 4.32
N LEU A 790 -42.98 3.16 4.60
CA LEU A 790 -43.41 4.20 3.67
C LEU A 790 -42.62 4.22 2.35
N SER A 791 -41.31 3.93 2.38
CA SER A 791 -40.50 3.84 1.16
C SER A 791 -40.86 2.58 0.37
N SER A 792 -41.14 1.47 1.04
CA SER A 792 -41.63 0.26 0.39
C SER A 792 -42.98 0.49 -0.28
N VAL A 793 -43.92 1.12 0.43
CA VAL A 793 -45.25 1.51 -0.07
C VAL A 793 -45.13 2.44 -1.26
N PHE A 794 -44.38 3.55 -1.16
CA PHE A 794 -44.24 4.50 -2.25
C PHE A 794 -43.68 3.85 -3.53
N ASN A 795 -42.66 3.01 -3.41
CA ASN A 795 -42.09 2.38 -4.60
C ASN A 795 -43.02 1.35 -5.26
N TRP A 796 -43.78 0.59 -4.49
CA TRP A 796 -44.62 -0.49 -5.03
C TRP A 796 -46.04 -0.04 -5.37
N LEU A 797 -46.63 0.84 -4.56
CA LEU A 797 -48.02 1.28 -4.69
C LEU A 797 -48.17 2.64 -5.37
N VAL A 798 -47.11 3.45 -5.49
CA VAL A 798 -47.16 4.74 -6.20
C VAL A 798 -46.37 4.69 -7.49
N LEU A 799 -45.05 4.40 -7.42
CA LEU A 799 -44.17 4.47 -8.59
C LEU A 799 -44.52 3.43 -9.67
N LEU A 800 -44.81 2.19 -9.28
CA LEU A 800 -45.10 1.14 -10.25
C LEU A 800 -46.41 1.41 -11.04
N PRO A 801 -47.53 1.79 -10.39
CA PRO A 801 -48.72 2.27 -11.11
C PRO A 801 -48.46 3.49 -12.00
N THR A 802 -47.66 4.47 -11.58
CA THR A 802 -47.35 5.63 -12.43
C THR A 802 -46.60 5.25 -13.72
N TRP A 803 -45.73 4.24 -13.69
CA TRP A 803 -45.08 3.75 -14.91
C TRP A 803 -46.07 3.09 -15.86
N ILE A 804 -47.05 2.36 -15.32
CA ILE A 804 -48.13 1.76 -16.12
C ILE A 804 -48.97 2.86 -16.78
N VAL A 805 -49.38 3.89 -16.03
CA VAL A 805 -50.13 5.03 -16.58
C VAL A 805 -49.35 5.75 -17.67
N LEU A 806 -48.05 5.97 -17.46
CA LEU A 806 -47.17 6.61 -18.44
C LEU A 806 -47.01 5.75 -19.70
N GLY A 807 -46.94 4.42 -19.53
CA GLY A 807 -46.97 3.46 -20.65
C GLY A 807 -48.27 3.49 -21.45
N ILE A 808 -49.42 3.61 -20.77
CA ILE A 808 -50.74 3.75 -21.41
C ILE A 808 -50.79 5.05 -22.21
N PHE A 809 -50.30 6.16 -21.65
CA PHE A 809 -50.24 7.44 -22.34
C PHE A 809 -49.39 7.38 -23.62
N VAL A 810 -48.17 6.81 -23.55
CA VAL A 810 -47.32 6.69 -24.75
C VAL A 810 -47.89 5.69 -25.77
N SER A 811 -48.62 4.67 -25.29
CA SER A 811 -49.34 3.76 -26.17
C SER A 811 -50.43 4.45 -26.99
N GLN A 812 -51.01 5.54 -26.49
CA GLN A 812 -52.04 6.32 -27.20
C GLN A 812 -51.41 7.27 -28.23
N GLU A 813 -50.26 7.88 -27.92
CA GLU A 813 -49.62 8.88 -28.78
C GLU A 813 -48.72 8.30 -29.89
N VAL A 814 -47.97 7.23 -29.61
CA VAL A 814 -46.92 6.73 -30.52
C VAL A 814 -47.19 5.29 -30.98
N GLY A 815 -47.64 4.41 -30.08
CA GLY A 815 -48.03 3.03 -30.41
C GLY A 815 -47.85 2.01 -29.29
N GLN A 816 -48.59 0.89 -29.36
CA GLN A 816 -48.66 -0.14 -28.31
C GLN A 816 -47.29 -0.77 -27.96
N ALA A 817 -46.47 -1.06 -28.98
CA ALA A 817 -45.15 -1.64 -28.77
C ALA A 817 -44.23 -0.70 -27.97
N GLN A 818 -44.27 0.60 -28.24
CA GLN A 818 -43.45 1.60 -27.54
C GLN A 818 -43.94 1.80 -26.10
N GLY A 819 -45.25 1.80 -25.87
CA GLY A 819 -45.83 1.83 -24.53
C GLY A 819 -45.34 0.67 -23.64
N ILE A 820 -45.36 -0.56 -24.15
CA ILE A 820 -44.88 -1.76 -23.42
C ILE A 820 -43.39 -1.67 -23.10
N VAL A 821 -42.57 -1.25 -24.07
CA VAL A 821 -41.12 -1.10 -23.88
C VAL A 821 -40.81 -0.07 -22.79
N ILE A 822 -41.53 1.05 -22.74
CA ILE A 822 -41.33 2.08 -21.70
C ILE A 822 -41.68 1.54 -20.31
N VAL A 823 -42.78 0.81 -20.16
CA VAL A 823 -43.14 0.19 -18.86
C VAL A 823 -42.05 -0.81 -18.43
N LEU A 824 -41.60 -1.69 -19.32
CA LEU A 824 -40.56 -2.68 -19.02
C LEU A 824 -39.22 -2.03 -18.66
N THR A 825 -38.80 -1.01 -19.40
CA THR A 825 -37.54 -0.31 -19.13
C THR A 825 -37.57 0.47 -17.81
N LEU A 826 -38.64 1.23 -17.53
CA LEU A 826 -38.76 1.98 -16.28
C LEU A 826 -38.87 1.07 -15.06
N THR A 827 -39.60 -0.04 -15.16
CA THR A 827 -39.70 -1.04 -14.08
C THR A 827 -38.36 -1.76 -13.85
N MET A 828 -37.62 -2.11 -14.91
CA MET A 828 -36.25 -2.64 -14.83
C MET A 828 -35.30 -1.64 -14.15
N ILE A 829 -35.32 -0.37 -14.57
CA ILE A 829 -34.49 0.70 -13.97
C ILE A 829 -34.83 0.88 -12.49
N GLN A 830 -36.12 0.88 -12.14
CA GLN A 830 -36.56 0.99 -10.75
C GLN A 830 -36.06 -0.19 -9.91
N PHE A 831 -36.22 -1.43 -10.40
CA PHE A 831 -35.78 -2.63 -9.69
C PHE A 831 -34.25 -2.67 -9.55
N GLY A 832 -33.53 -2.37 -10.63
CA GLY A 832 -32.08 -2.25 -10.68
C GLY A 832 -31.56 -1.17 -9.72
N GLY A 833 -32.17 0.03 -9.74
CA GLY A 833 -31.83 1.13 -8.84
C GLY A 833 -32.04 0.79 -7.36
N ARG A 834 -33.11 0.07 -7.01
CA ARG A 834 -33.33 -0.39 -5.62
C ARG A 834 -32.33 -1.45 -5.22
N ARG A 835 -32.03 -2.43 -6.09
CA ARG A 835 -31.01 -3.46 -5.83
C ARG A 835 -29.63 -2.82 -5.66
N PHE A 836 -29.28 -1.87 -6.53
CA PHE A 836 -28.04 -1.11 -6.47
C PHE A 836 -27.93 -0.27 -5.20
N SER A 837 -28.99 0.45 -4.81
CA SER A 837 -29.01 1.22 -3.56
C SER A 837 -28.82 0.32 -2.33
N ARG A 838 -29.45 -0.86 -2.31
CA ARG A 838 -29.24 -1.88 -1.27
C ARG A 838 -27.79 -2.37 -1.25
N GLN A 839 -27.20 -2.66 -2.40
CA GLN A 839 -25.79 -3.05 -2.51
C GLN A 839 -24.85 -1.94 -2.02
N GLN A 840 -25.09 -0.68 -2.39
CA GLN A 840 -24.29 0.47 -1.92
C GLN A 840 -24.32 0.64 -0.40
N ARG A 841 -25.44 0.31 0.27
CA ARG A 841 -25.52 0.34 1.74
C ARG A 841 -24.65 -0.72 2.41
N ARG A 842 -24.41 -1.85 1.74
CA ARG A 842 -23.54 -2.93 2.23
C ARG A 842 -22.06 -2.63 2.04
N VAL A 843 -21.70 -1.57 1.31
CA VAL A 843 -20.29 -1.19 1.15
C VAL A 843 -19.82 -0.48 2.40
N ILE A 844 -18.88 -1.11 3.12
CA ILE A 844 -18.24 -0.55 4.31
C ILE A 844 -17.25 0.54 3.88
N ARG A 845 -17.40 1.73 4.48
CA ARG A 845 -16.50 2.87 4.30
C ARG A 845 -16.44 3.66 5.60
N HIS A 846 -15.30 4.30 5.86
CA HIS A 846 -15.20 5.23 6.98
C HIS A 846 -16.12 6.45 6.80
N ARG A 847 -16.12 7.03 5.59
CA ARG A 847 -16.91 8.23 5.23
C ARG A 847 -18.04 7.92 4.26
N ASP A 848 -19.12 8.69 4.37
CA ASP A 848 -20.27 8.66 3.46
C ASP A 848 -20.89 7.27 3.29
N GLN A 849 -20.79 6.43 4.33
CA GLN A 849 -21.36 5.10 4.28
C GLN A 849 -22.89 5.19 4.26
N LYS A 850 -23.49 4.72 3.16
CA LYS A 850 -24.92 4.90 2.89
C LYS A 850 -25.81 4.26 3.95
N ALA A 851 -25.39 3.16 4.57
CA ALA A 851 -26.11 2.54 5.69
C ALA A 851 -26.12 3.45 6.94
N MET A 852 -24.97 4.02 7.32
CA MET A 852 -24.88 4.89 8.50
C MET A 852 -25.58 6.22 8.28
N LEU A 853 -25.58 6.75 7.06
CA LEU A 853 -26.41 7.91 6.69
C LEU A 853 -27.92 7.61 6.83
N ALA A 854 -28.36 6.41 6.47
CA ALA A 854 -29.76 6.02 6.65
C ALA A 854 -30.10 5.82 8.15
N TYR A 855 -29.16 5.26 8.91
CA TYR A 855 -29.32 5.07 10.34
C TYR A 855 -29.32 6.39 11.12
N SER A 856 -28.45 7.35 10.77
CA SER A 856 -28.44 8.70 11.35
C SER A 856 -29.73 9.47 11.04
N LYS A 857 -30.26 9.37 9.81
CA LYS A 857 -31.59 9.90 9.45
C LYS A 857 -32.70 9.28 10.29
N ARG A 858 -32.61 7.98 10.61
CA ARG A 858 -33.56 7.34 11.53
C ARG A 858 -33.42 7.88 12.95
N MET A 859 -32.22 8.00 13.49
CA MET A 859 -31.99 8.58 14.82
C MET A 859 -32.61 9.98 14.93
N LYS A 860 -32.42 10.82 13.92
CA LYS A 860 -33.04 12.16 13.84
C LYS A 860 -34.59 12.10 13.87
N ARG A 861 -35.22 11.13 13.19
CA ARG A 861 -36.68 10.91 13.27
C ARG A 861 -37.15 10.55 14.68
N PHE A 862 -36.35 9.82 15.44
CA PHE A 862 -36.60 9.52 16.86
C PHE A 862 -36.16 10.64 17.82
N LYS A 863 -35.72 11.81 17.31
CA LYS A 863 -35.16 12.92 18.09
C LYS A 863 -33.96 12.51 18.96
N VAL A 864 -33.17 11.57 18.44
CA VAL A 864 -31.86 11.15 18.96
C VAL A 864 -30.81 11.89 18.15
N VAL A 865 -30.17 12.88 18.76
CA VAL A 865 -29.14 13.75 18.18
C VAL A 865 -28.01 13.90 19.22
N PRO A 866 -27.06 12.95 19.29
CA PRO A 866 -25.91 13.08 20.18
C PRO A 866 -25.10 14.31 19.75
N GLU A 867 -24.82 15.20 20.70
CA GLU A 867 -24.06 16.43 20.52
C GLU A 867 -23.08 16.58 21.68
N ARG A 868 -22.02 17.35 21.50
CA ARG A 868 -21.11 17.66 22.62
C ARG A 868 -21.84 18.26 23.83
N SER A 869 -22.92 19.00 23.57
CA SER A 869 -23.75 19.65 24.59
C SER A 869 -24.54 18.68 25.48
N ASN A 870 -24.77 17.43 25.04
CA ASN A 870 -25.58 16.43 25.77
C ASN A 870 -24.79 15.21 26.26
N ILE A 871 -23.51 15.10 25.89
CA ILE A 871 -22.60 14.02 26.32
C ILE A 871 -21.78 14.47 27.54
N PRO A 872 -21.55 13.61 28.55
CA PRO A 872 -20.67 13.92 29.67
C PRO A 872 -19.26 14.30 29.22
N VAL A 873 -18.65 15.27 29.89
CA VAL A 873 -17.28 15.67 29.59
C VAL A 873 -16.30 14.51 29.83
N GLY A 874 -15.30 14.38 28.95
CA GLY A 874 -14.28 13.33 29.04
C GLY A 874 -14.72 11.95 28.52
N THR A 875 -15.92 11.83 27.93
CA THR A 875 -16.39 10.57 27.31
C THR A 875 -15.42 10.04 26.26
N HIS A 876 -14.71 10.92 25.53
CA HIS A 876 -13.75 10.54 24.48
C HIS A 876 -12.47 9.89 25.01
N LEU A 877 -12.20 9.96 26.33
CA LEU A 877 -11.04 9.34 26.97
C LEU A 877 -11.32 7.93 27.47
N LEU A 878 -12.61 7.57 27.63
CA LEU A 878 -13.04 6.33 28.28
C LEU A 878 -13.82 5.40 27.35
N LEU A 879 -14.64 5.97 26.46
CA LEU A 879 -15.50 5.19 25.57
C LEU A 879 -14.67 4.42 24.54
N SER A 880 -14.69 3.09 24.66
CA SER A 880 -14.07 2.17 23.70
C SER A 880 -15.12 1.23 23.09
N GLY A 881 -14.84 0.69 21.90
CA GLY A 881 -15.68 -0.26 21.20
C GLY A 881 -15.17 -1.69 21.32
N MET A 882 -15.12 -2.39 20.18
CA MET A 882 -14.52 -3.73 20.11
C MET A 882 -13.01 -3.63 20.37
N LEU A 883 -12.52 -4.47 21.27
CA LEU A 883 -11.12 -4.48 21.69
C LEU A 883 -10.45 -5.74 21.15
N VAL A 884 -9.21 -5.59 20.70
CA VAL A 884 -8.35 -6.71 20.27
C VAL A 884 -6.97 -6.52 20.89
N THR A 885 -6.20 -7.60 20.99
CA THR A 885 -4.81 -7.53 21.46
C THR A 885 -3.84 -7.74 20.30
N VAL A 886 -2.72 -7.00 20.35
CA VAL A 886 -1.54 -7.26 19.53
C VAL A 886 -0.34 -7.29 20.47
N ASN A 887 0.32 -8.44 20.58
CA ASN A 887 1.41 -8.68 21.52
C ASN A 887 1.02 -8.33 22.99
N GLY A 888 -0.23 -8.61 23.38
CA GLY A 888 -0.78 -8.28 24.71
C GLY A 888 -1.18 -6.81 24.90
N VAL A 889 -0.93 -5.92 23.93
CA VAL A 889 -1.37 -4.51 23.96
C VAL A 889 -2.82 -4.43 23.50
N VAL A 890 -3.69 -3.84 24.32
CA VAL A 890 -5.12 -3.70 24.04
C VAL A 890 -5.37 -2.51 23.11
N LEU A 891 -6.07 -2.74 21.99
CA LEU A 891 -6.34 -1.75 20.94
C LEU A 891 -7.83 -1.67 20.61
N ASP A 892 -8.31 -0.45 20.31
CA ASP A 892 -9.73 -0.18 20.04
C ASP A 892 -10.05 -0.08 18.54
N LEU A 893 -10.97 -0.92 18.07
CA LEU A 893 -11.50 -0.93 16.70
C LEU A 893 -12.81 -0.15 16.53
N GLY A 894 -13.39 0.34 17.62
CA GLY A 894 -14.70 0.98 17.66
C GLY A 894 -15.85 -0.02 17.55
N LEU A 895 -17.08 0.44 17.74
CA LEU A 895 -18.29 -0.39 17.58
C LEU A 895 -19.19 0.24 16.51
N PRO A 896 -19.00 -0.10 15.22
CA PRO A 896 -19.74 0.54 14.15
C PRO A 896 -21.24 0.22 14.20
N GLY A 897 -22.09 1.18 13.86
CA GLY A 897 -23.55 1.02 13.95
C GLY A 897 -24.16 -0.04 13.03
N TRP A 898 -23.47 -0.48 11.97
CA TRP A 898 -23.95 -1.57 11.12
C TRP A 898 -23.90 -2.94 11.81
N MET A 899 -23.20 -3.06 12.94
CA MET A 899 -23.26 -4.27 13.78
C MET A 899 -24.67 -4.54 14.29
N SER A 900 -25.56 -3.55 14.26
CA SER A 900 -27.00 -3.76 14.53
C SER A 900 -27.67 -4.78 13.59
N GLU A 901 -27.08 -5.09 12.43
CA GLU A 901 -27.55 -6.13 11.50
C GLU A 901 -27.37 -7.54 12.08
N ARG A 902 -26.37 -7.74 12.96
CA ARG A 902 -26.11 -9.03 13.64
C ARG A 902 -26.96 -9.24 14.90
N LEU A 903 -27.80 -8.28 15.28
CA LEU A 903 -28.64 -8.43 16.46
C LEU A 903 -29.81 -9.39 16.17
N PRO A 904 -30.21 -10.22 17.16
CA PRO A 904 -31.39 -11.06 17.03
C PRO A 904 -32.65 -10.21 16.85
N LYS A 905 -33.61 -10.72 16.07
CA LYS A 905 -34.84 -10.00 15.71
C LYS A 905 -35.85 -10.00 16.86
N ASP A 906 -35.65 -9.10 17.81
CA ASP A 906 -36.61 -8.90 18.91
C ASP A 906 -37.89 -8.20 18.45
N SER A 907 -39.00 -8.49 19.16
CA SER A 907 -40.25 -7.72 19.01
C SER A 907 -40.03 -6.27 19.44
N GLU A 908 -40.43 -5.31 18.59
CA GLU A 908 -40.25 -3.89 18.91
C GLU A 908 -40.99 -3.46 20.18
N LYS A 909 -42.11 -4.13 20.50
CA LYS A 909 -42.93 -3.80 21.67
C LYS A 909 -42.17 -4.09 22.98
N SER A 910 -41.49 -5.23 23.06
CA SER A 910 -40.72 -5.60 24.26
C SER A 910 -39.51 -4.68 24.45
N VAL A 911 -38.78 -4.38 23.37
CA VAL A 911 -37.64 -3.46 23.40
C VAL A 911 -38.07 -2.06 23.85
N LYS A 912 -39.14 -1.50 23.26
CA LYS A 912 -39.66 -0.18 23.66
C LYS A 912 -40.12 -0.15 25.12
N ALA A 913 -40.75 -1.22 25.61
CA ALA A 913 -41.16 -1.32 27.02
C ALA A 913 -39.95 -1.29 27.97
N ARG A 914 -38.88 -2.04 27.65
CA ARG A 914 -37.62 -2.02 28.42
C ARG A 914 -36.97 -0.63 28.42
N LEU A 915 -36.86 0.00 27.25
CA LEU A 915 -36.27 1.35 27.13
C LEU A 915 -37.09 2.40 27.88
N LYS A 916 -38.42 2.30 27.89
CA LYS A 916 -39.29 3.20 28.66
C LYS A 916 -39.04 3.09 30.17
N ARG A 917 -38.81 1.88 30.70
CA ARG A 917 -38.42 1.67 32.10
C ARG A 917 -37.07 2.32 32.41
N GLN A 918 -36.08 2.09 31.55
CA GLN A 918 -34.74 2.67 31.69
C GLN A 918 -34.78 4.21 31.63
N ALA A 919 -35.52 4.79 30.68
CA ALA A 919 -35.68 6.24 30.56
C ALA A 919 -36.30 6.85 31.84
N LYS A 920 -37.28 6.17 32.45
CA LYS A 920 -37.88 6.60 33.73
C LYS A 920 -36.84 6.61 34.84
N THR A 921 -36.00 5.59 34.94
CA THR A 921 -34.89 5.55 35.91
C THR A 921 -33.89 6.68 35.68
N MET A 922 -33.47 6.90 34.43
CA MET A 922 -32.55 7.98 34.06
C MET A 922 -33.11 9.38 34.38
N SER A 923 -34.41 9.58 34.20
CA SER A 923 -35.04 10.89 34.50
C SER A 923 -35.05 11.25 35.98
N LYS A 924 -35.00 10.26 36.89
CA LYS A 924 -34.99 10.48 38.35
C LYS A 924 -33.62 10.95 38.85
N SER A 925 -32.55 10.51 38.21
CA SER A 925 -31.16 10.83 38.57
C SER A 925 -30.70 12.19 38.04
N ARG A 926 -29.77 12.84 38.77
CA ARG A 926 -29.14 14.12 38.39
C ARG A 926 -28.38 13.99 37.06
N PRO A 927 -28.48 15.00 36.16
CA PRO A 927 -27.67 15.00 34.93
C PRO A 927 -26.16 15.08 35.22
N PRO A 928 -25.30 14.41 34.43
CA PRO A 928 -23.85 14.56 34.48
C PRO A 928 -23.42 15.97 34.11
N ARG A 929 -22.14 16.27 34.34
CA ARG A 929 -21.53 17.52 33.89
C ARG A 929 -21.24 17.45 32.38
N LEU A 930 -21.74 18.45 31.64
CA LEU A 930 -21.65 18.52 30.17
C LEU A 930 -20.62 19.55 29.67
N GLN A 931 -20.12 20.42 30.56
CA GLN A 931 -19.14 21.46 30.23
C GLN A 931 -17.93 21.41 31.18
N PRO A 932 -16.72 21.72 30.68
CA PRO A 932 -15.53 21.78 31.52
C PRO A 932 -15.69 22.84 32.63
N LEU A 933 -14.85 22.73 33.66
CA LEU A 933 -14.84 23.70 34.76
C LEU A 933 -14.17 25.01 34.30
N GLY A 934 -14.61 26.12 34.90
CA GLY A 934 -14.05 27.44 34.60
C GLY A 934 -12.62 27.57 35.11
N GLU A 935 -11.85 28.44 34.49
CA GLU A 935 -10.46 28.66 34.88
C GLU A 935 -10.35 29.11 36.35
N GLY A 936 -9.42 28.48 37.09
CA GLY A 936 -9.13 28.85 38.47
C GLY A 936 -10.30 28.66 39.45
N TRP A 937 -11.30 27.83 39.11
CA TRP A 937 -12.51 27.66 39.94
C TRP A 937 -12.19 27.24 41.39
N TRP A 938 -11.08 26.54 41.59
CA TRP A 938 -10.63 26.03 42.89
C TRP A 938 -10.17 27.13 43.85
N LEU A 939 -9.88 28.33 43.36
CA LEU A 939 -9.58 29.49 44.20
C LEU A 939 -10.86 30.10 44.82
N LYS A 940 -12.01 29.84 44.18
CA LYS A 940 -13.30 30.46 44.52
C LYS A 940 -14.18 29.57 45.40
N ARG A 941 -13.81 28.31 45.63
CA ARG A 941 -14.60 27.35 46.41
C ARG A 941 -13.82 26.83 47.61
N PRO A 942 -14.43 26.76 48.81
CA PRO A 942 -13.79 26.16 49.97
C PRO A 942 -13.47 24.69 49.71
N LYS A 943 -12.39 24.19 50.33
CA LYS A 943 -12.07 22.75 50.31
C LYS A 943 -13.12 22.00 51.15
N GLU A 944 -13.36 20.74 50.78
CA GLU A 944 -14.22 19.85 51.59
C GLU A 944 -13.47 19.36 52.83
N ASP A 945 -14.21 18.98 53.87
CA ASP A 945 -13.64 18.44 55.10
C ASP A 945 -12.85 17.15 54.84
N GLY A 946 -11.60 17.09 55.34
CA GLY A 946 -10.68 15.98 55.10
C GLY A 946 -9.92 16.02 53.77
N ALA A 947 -9.90 17.16 53.08
CA ALA A 947 -9.14 17.34 51.83
C ALA A 947 -7.60 17.42 52.01
N ASP A 948 -7.09 17.35 53.24
CA ASP A 948 -5.66 17.33 53.55
C ASP A 948 -5.02 15.96 53.26
N ILE A 949 -5.84 14.90 53.27
CA ILE A 949 -5.43 13.54 52.91
C ILE A 949 -5.74 13.31 51.42
N PRO A 950 -4.84 12.68 50.65
CA PRO A 950 -5.11 12.32 49.27
C PRO A 950 -6.41 11.52 49.13
N VAL A 951 -7.23 11.89 48.16
CA VAL A 951 -8.61 11.37 48.03
C VAL A 951 -8.67 9.89 47.75
N LEU A 952 -7.72 9.36 46.98
CA LEU A 952 -7.67 7.93 46.72
C LEU A 952 -7.37 7.17 48.01
N GLU A 953 -6.45 7.63 48.85
CA GLU A 953 -6.21 7.02 50.16
C GLU A 953 -7.48 6.95 51.01
N ARG A 954 -8.31 8.01 50.97
CA ARG A 954 -9.62 8.05 51.64
C ARG A 954 -10.65 7.08 51.06
N LEU A 955 -10.71 6.91 49.73
CA LEU A 955 -11.76 6.14 49.04
C LEU A 955 -11.43 4.65 48.85
N ILE A 956 -10.16 4.29 48.67
CA ILE A 956 -9.72 2.90 48.47
C ILE A 956 -8.96 2.31 49.66
N GLY A 957 -8.53 3.14 50.61
CA GLY A 957 -7.77 2.73 51.80
C GLY A 957 -6.25 2.74 51.58
N ALA A 958 -5.49 2.96 52.66
CA ALA A 958 -4.03 3.14 52.63
C ALA A 958 -3.24 1.94 52.09
N VAL A 959 -3.76 0.71 52.22
CA VAL A 959 -3.07 -0.51 51.73
C VAL A 959 -3.11 -0.60 50.22
N ALA A 960 -4.26 -0.32 49.60
CA ALA A 960 -4.42 -0.31 48.14
C ALA A 960 -3.72 0.89 47.46
N TYR A 961 -3.30 1.88 48.25
CA TYR A 961 -2.56 3.07 47.81
C TYR A 961 -1.02 2.90 47.85
N ARG A 962 -0.48 1.75 48.29
CA ARG A 962 0.97 1.49 48.38
C ARG A 962 1.63 1.22 47.02
N GLY A 963 2.89 1.65 46.84
CA GLY A 963 3.71 1.38 45.63
C GLY A 963 3.85 2.57 44.66
N ARG A 964 3.04 3.62 44.79
CA ARG A 964 3.10 4.82 43.92
C ARG A 964 4.41 5.60 44.02
N ALA A 965 4.96 5.77 45.22
CA ALA A 965 6.23 6.45 45.42
C ALA A 965 7.37 5.74 44.67
N GLN A 966 7.36 4.40 44.65
CA GLN A 966 8.31 3.59 43.88
C GLN A 966 8.10 3.75 42.37
N TYR A 967 6.85 3.82 41.90
CA TYR A 967 6.54 4.08 40.49
C TYR A 967 7.04 5.45 40.03
N ILE A 968 6.80 6.50 40.81
CA ILE A 968 7.30 7.86 40.53
C ILE A 968 8.83 7.87 40.55
N GLN A 969 9.48 7.20 41.52
CA GLN A 969 10.94 7.09 41.58
C GLN A 969 11.52 6.34 40.37
N LYS A 970 10.86 5.27 39.90
CA LYS A 970 11.27 4.55 38.69
C LYS A 970 11.21 5.43 37.45
N LYS A 971 10.20 6.31 37.34
CA LYS A 971 10.05 7.25 36.22
C LYS A 971 11.01 8.44 36.29
N THR A 972 11.25 8.98 37.49
CA THR A 972 12.12 10.16 37.70
C THR A 972 13.60 9.81 37.83
N GLY A 973 13.93 8.55 38.11
CA GLY A 973 15.29 8.09 38.40
C GLY A 973 16.26 8.18 37.21
N ARG A 974 17.44 8.76 37.45
CA ARG A 974 18.63 8.55 36.62
C ARG A 974 19.06 7.09 36.72
N THR A 975 19.01 6.36 35.60
CA THR A 975 19.71 5.09 35.32
C THR A 975 19.94 4.19 36.54
N THR A 976 18.98 3.32 36.85
CA THR A 976 19.41 1.98 37.25
C THR A 976 20.12 1.39 36.03
N LYS A 977 21.44 1.23 36.13
CA LYS A 977 22.20 0.42 35.17
C LYS A 977 21.43 -0.88 34.96
N ALA A 978 21.29 -1.27 33.68
CA ALA A 978 20.60 -2.49 33.29
C ALA A 978 21.04 -3.64 34.21
N ILE A 979 20.07 -4.31 34.84
CA ILE A 979 20.29 -5.65 35.36
C ILE A 979 20.84 -6.44 34.18
N ALA A 980 22.06 -6.96 34.32
CA ALA A 980 22.76 -7.65 33.24
C ALA A 980 21.83 -8.70 32.62
N SER A 981 21.32 -8.43 31.42
CA SER A 981 20.58 -9.41 30.65
C SER A 981 21.59 -10.49 30.28
N ARG A 982 21.22 -11.75 30.56
CA ARG A 982 22.06 -12.90 30.19
C ARG A 982 22.32 -12.85 28.68
N PRO A 983 23.58 -13.04 28.24
CA PRO A 983 23.88 -13.06 26.83
C PRO A 983 23.27 -14.32 26.20
N GLY A 984 22.60 -14.15 25.06
CA GLY A 984 22.34 -15.23 24.12
C GLY A 984 20.88 -15.58 23.92
N GLN A 985 20.25 -14.94 22.93
CA GLN A 985 19.59 -15.55 21.77
C GLN A 985 18.67 -14.50 21.14
N SER A 986 18.72 -14.34 19.81
CA SER A 986 17.66 -13.63 19.09
C SER A 986 16.35 -14.37 19.37
N ARG A 987 15.45 -13.75 20.13
CA ARG A 987 14.15 -14.34 20.42
C ARG A 987 13.22 -14.10 19.24
N SER A 988 12.87 -15.16 18.53
CA SER A 988 11.66 -15.17 17.69
C SER A 988 10.43 -14.96 18.58
N VAL A 989 9.29 -14.57 18.00
CA VAL A 989 8.01 -14.41 18.73
C VAL A 989 7.68 -15.66 19.57
N SER A 990 8.14 -16.84 19.14
CA SER A 990 8.04 -18.12 19.85
C SER A 990 8.79 -18.20 21.20
N ASN A 991 9.69 -17.28 21.53
CA ASN A 991 10.43 -17.23 22.80
C ASN A 991 9.90 -16.17 23.77
N VAL A 992 8.79 -15.50 23.43
CA VAL A 992 8.09 -14.55 24.31
C VAL A 992 7.28 -15.35 25.33
N ASN A 993 7.35 -14.97 26.61
CA ASN A 993 6.53 -15.59 27.64
C ASN A 993 5.08 -15.12 27.49
N LEU A 994 4.31 -15.83 26.66
CA LEU A 994 2.93 -15.51 26.27
C LEU A 994 2.00 -15.39 27.50
N THR A 995 2.20 -16.24 28.51
CA THR A 995 1.43 -16.20 29.77
C THR A 995 1.65 -14.91 30.57
N GLN A 996 2.90 -14.43 30.65
CA GLN A 996 3.23 -13.20 31.37
C GLN A 996 2.65 -11.95 30.67
N ARG A 997 2.49 -12.02 29.34
CA ARG A 997 1.89 -10.94 28.54
C ARG A 997 0.37 -11.03 28.44
N GLU A 998 -0.27 -11.97 29.15
CA GLU A 998 -1.72 -12.24 29.09
C GLU A 998 -2.21 -12.46 27.66
N ILE A 999 -1.36 -13.04 26.80
CA ILE A 999 -1.70 -13.34 25.41
C ILE A 999 -2.55 -14.61 25.39
N PRO A 1000 -3.69 -14.64 24.68
CA PRO A 1000 -4.54 -15.84 24.60
C PRO A 1000 -3.80 -17.02 23.96
N GLN A 1001 -3.96 -18.22 24.55
CA GLN A 1001 -3.32 -19.48 24.14
C GLN A 1001 -4.32 -20.65 24.09
N ASN A 1002 -5.58 -20.39 23.74
CA ASN A 1002 -6.62 -21.40 23.64
C ASN A 1002 -6.50 -22.21 22.33
N THR A 1003 -5.38 -22.91 22.12
CA THR A 1003 -5.40 -24.09 21.28
C THR A 1003 -5.61 -25.31 22.16
N ARG A 1004 -6.86 -25.79 22.25
CA ARG A 1004 -7.07 -27.21 22.54
C ARG A 1004 -6.26 -27.97 21.50
N VAL A 1005 -5.30 -28.78 21.94
CA VAL A 1005 -4.68 -29.81 21.11
C VAL A 1005 -5.84 -30.57 20.47
N SER A 1006 -6.07 -30.40 19.17
CA SER A 1006 -7.03 -31.25 18.49
C SER A 1006 -6.56 -32.69 18.73
N GLU A 1007 -7.35 -33.52 19.42
CA GLU A 1007 -7.00 -34.92 19.74
C GLU A 1007 -6.79 -35.80 18.49
N ARG A 1008 -6.84 -35.21 17.30
CA ARG A 1008 -6.61 -35.86 16.02
C ARG A 1008 -5.25 -35.51 15.41
N LYS A 1009 -4.16 -35.59 16.19
CA LYS A 1009 -2.79 -35.74 15.63
C LYS A 1009 -1.74 -36.16 16.66
N GLN A 1010 -1.96 -37.29 17.33
CA GLN A 1010 -0.91 -37.99 18.07
C GLN A 1010 -0.35 -39.21 17.31
N ARG A 1011 -0.31 -39.13 15.98
CA ARG A 1011 0.50 -40.02 15.12
C ARG A 1011 0.90 -39.27 13.86
N LEU A 1012 2.04 -38.59 13.89
CA LEU A 1012 3.10 -38.65 12.87
C LEU A 1012 4.13 -37.53 13.17
N ASN A 1013 5.21 -37.92 13.83
CA ASN A 1013 6.47 -37.19 13.77
C ASN A 1013 7.04 -37.30 12.35
N SER A 1014 7.14 -36.17 11.64
CA SER A 1014 8.18 -35.92 10.63
C SER A 1014 8.21 -34.43 10.27
N PRO A 1015 9.39 -33.78 10.21
CA PRO A 1015 9.49 -32.35 9.97
C PRO A 1015 9.44 -32.05 8.46
N ARG A 1016 8.45 -31.26 8.00
CA ARG A 1016 8.58 -30.17 6.99
C ARG A 1016 7.25 -29.73 6.35
N LYS A 1017 7.25 -28.42 6.04
CA LYS A 1017 6.50 -27.61 5.04
C LYS A 1017 5.20 -26.91 5.46
N ASP A 1018 5.36 -25.59 5.64
CA ASP A 1018 4.50 -24.48 5.19
C ASP A 1018 3.03 -24.82 4.92
N VAL A 1019 2.19 -24.67 5.94
CA VAL A 1019 0.74 -24.61 5.75
C VAL A 1019 0.34 -23.15 5.56
N ARG A 1020 0.02 -22.78 4.32
CA ARG A 1020 -0.69 -21.53 4.01
C ARG A 1020 -2.14 -21.66 4.44
N VAL A 1021 -2.61 -20.77 5.30
CA VAL A 1021 -4.04 -20.58 5.57
C VAL A 1021 -4.71 -19.98 4.32
N GLY A 1022 -5.80 -20.59 3.84
CA GLY A 1022 -6.70 -19.96 2.87
C GLY A 1022 -7.01 -20.68 1.54
N SER A 1023 -6.78 -21.98 1.40
CA SER A 1023 -7.31 -22.72 0.22
C SER A 1023 -7.94 -24.07 0.60
N LYS A 1024 -9.27 -24.11 0.73
CA LYS A 1024 -10.02 -25.37 0.55
C LYS A 1024 -10.31 -25.53 -0.95
N SER A 1025 -9.76 -26.58 -1.56
CA SER A 1025 -10.27 -27.10 -2.83
C SER A 1025 -11.57 -27.86 -2.57
N ILE A 1026 -12.51 -27.73 -3.50
CA ILE A 1026 -13.76 -28.52 -3.51
C ILE A 1026 -13.40 -29.91 -4.04
N GLY A 1027 -13.62 -30.94 -3.22
CA GLY A 1027 -13.51 -32.34 -3.61
C GLY A 1027 -14.83 -32.88 -4.17
N PRO A 1028 -14.82 -33.81 -5.13
CA PRO A 1028 -16.02 -34.27 -5.82
C PRO A 1028 -16.80 -35.30 -4.99
N ASN A 1029 -18.13 -35.28 -5.17
CA ASN A 1029 -19.00 -36.39 -4.81
C ASN A 1029 -18.60 -37.68 -5.57
N VAL A 1030 -18.60 -38.83 -4.89
CA VAL A 1030 -19.34 -40.08 -5.23
C VAL A 1030 -18.89 -41.25 -4.31
N ARG A 1031 -19.89 -42.05 -3.95
CA ARG A 1031 -20.06 -43.20 -3.01
C ARG A 1031 -19.27 -44.48 -3.43
N PRO A 1032 -19.56 -45.69 -2.88
CA PRO A 1032 -20.07 -46.16 -1.57
C PRO A 1032 -19.08 -47.14 -0.90
N ASN A 1033 -19.34 -47.64 0.31
CA ASN A 1033 -18.87 -49.00 0.62
C ASN A 1033 -19.86 -49.81 1.45
N THR A 1034 -20.07 -51.01 0.94
CA THR A 1034 -20.98 -52.09 1.32
C THR A 1034 -20.39 -53.00 2.40
N SER A 1035 -21.29 -53.67 3.14
CA SER A 1035 -21.15 -54.94 3.87
C SER A 1035 -20.12 -55.00 5.01
N GLY A 1036 -20.38 -55.51 6.21
CA GLY A 1036 -21.51 -56.16 6.92
C GLY A 1036 -21.04 -56.29 8.38
N SER A 1037 -21.70 -56.86 9.38
CA SER A 1037 -23.01 -57.45 9.69
C SER A 1037 -22.92 -57.83 11.18
N TYR A 1038 -24.06 -57.94 11.89
CA TYR A 1038 -24.25 -58.44 13.28
C TYR A 1038 -23.97 -57.41 14.40
N THR A 1039 -24.81 -57.11 15.39
CA THR A 1039 -26.08 -57.65 15.99
C THR A 1039 -26.66 -56.50 16.84
N LYS A 1040 -27.92 -56.07 16.67
CA LYS A 1040 -29.18 -56.44 17.38
C LYS A 1040 -29.27 -56.09 18.87
N GLU A 1041 -30.45 -55.53 19.23
CA GLU A 1041 -31.05 -55.22 20.56
C GLU A 1041 -30.64 -53.86 21.18
N SER A 1042 -31.53 -52.98 21.66
CA SER A 1042 -33.00 -53.00 21.85
C SER A 1042 -33.46 -51.58 22.26
N ASP A 1043 -34.67 -51.20 21.82
CA ASP A 1043 -35.75 -50.46 22.52
C ASP A 1043 -35.44 -49.05 23.08
N ASP A 1044 -36.06 -47.98 22.53
CA ASP A 1044 -37.36 -47.41 22.96
C ASP A 1044 -37.09 -46.16 23.82
N ASP A 1045 -37.79 -45.03 23.80
CA ASP A 1045 -38.79 -44.47 22.91
C ASP A 1045 -39.00 -43.00 23.38
N LEU A 1046 -39.55 -42.16 22.50
CA LEU A 1046 -40.46 -41.04 22.76
C LEU A 1046 -40.03 -39.74 23.49
N LEU A 1047 -40.20 -38.64 22.73
CA LEU A 1047 -40.98 -37.42 23.03
C LEU A 1047 -40.47 -36.46 24.13
N SER A 1048 -40.68 -35.14 24.09
CA SER A 1048 -41.65 -34.30 23.38
C SER A 1048 -41.09 -32.88 23.20
N PHE A 1049 -41.71 -32.17 22.26
CA PHE A 1049 -41.75 -30.72 22.16
C PHE A 1049 -42.12 -30.03 23.49
N ASP A 1050 -41.42 -28.93 23.77
CA ASP A 1050 -41.98 -27.60 24.07
C ASP A 1050 -40.98 -26.50 23.62
#